data_AF-A0A7W9HKQ0-F1
#
_entry.id   AF-A0A7W9HKQ0-F1
#
_cell.length_a   1.000
_cell.length_b   1.000
_cell.length_c   1.000
_cell.angle_alpha   90.00
_cell.angle_beta   90.00
_cell.angle_gamma   90.00
#
_symmetry.space_group_name_H-M   'P 1'
#
loop_
_entity.id
_entity.type
_entity.pdbx_description
1 polymer ?
#
loop_
_entity_poly.entity_id
_entity_poly.type
_entity_poly.pdbx_seq_one_letter_code
_entity_poly.pdbx_strand_id
1 'polypeptide(L)'
;MSFPARHDRWLRAAGSLASIALVTAASLSTTSSAQAAAPPPQEPGVTLRVFDLQTEIGRLCTLKAAQTPNIDKLMPLINWTTTADFGIADRFMSEVTGNIDIAAAGAHAFRLTSDDGARLRIDNTLVVDHDGLHGAIPKDGLIQLGTGYHSLRIDHFDNGGGQQLTLEWQPPGASGFSVVPNSVLSTDAGVVRVTAPGRKECEGGADSPGDGLPLTGVHPAHTLTNLRPSGFEPQVTGMDWLPDGRLAIATWGGSNTKLGEVHLISGVTGVTDPTKVRTQRIASGLHEPMGIKYVDGKLYVSEKAGLTELNDTNGDWVTDNYRRLATWPYGGNFHEFAFGMLYRDGAFYLNLSVSINLGGATTDPQPAPNRGTTIKVDKATGTVTYIAGGLRTPHGIGWGPESGIFATDNQGGWLPASKLVQIKQDRFFNHYTNPTGPFDDRAITAPVLWLPHNEIANSPSNPVQLTTGPFAGQMIFGDVTYGGLQRGFLEKVDGEYQGAVFRMTQGLESGVNRISLGPDGAIYTGGIGAGGNWGQNGKLTFGLQKLTPNGAEAFDIVAMRAIPGGFELEYTQPLSAQTLQGLAAKYRATQWRYQATPAYGGPKLDQQTLTVQSATPSADRKKVTVMLSGLRNGHVVHLRSPRPFTSESGKSLWSTEAWYTLNVMPGTVARTGRITGLAGKCVDIDNAGTADGTKVQLWTCNGTAAQQWTVSTDGTVRALGKCLDVSGGGTANGTVTQLWTCNGTGAQQWVAQPDNSLRNAKSGRCLDVAGNNSADGTVLHIWDCLNVGNQKWVLP
;
A
#
# COMPACT_ATOMS: atom_id res chain seq x y z
N MET A 1 55.57 -26.32 -14.15
CA MET A 1 56.75 -27.08 -13.68
C MET A 1 56.29 -28.09 -12.63
N SER A 2 57.07 -29.14 -12.38
CA SER A 2 56.60 -30.38 -11.75
C SER A 2 57.06 -30.54 -10.29
N PHE A 3 56.12 -30.86 -9.37
CA PHE A 3 56.32 -31.68 -8.15
C PHE A 3 57.48 -31.28 -7.16
N PRO A 4 57.74 -32.01 -6.04
CA PRO A 4 56.96 -33.03 -5.32
C PRO A 4 56.65 -32.66 -3.84
N ALA A 5 56.06 -33.61 -3.09
CA ALA A 5 55.78 -33.54 -1.66
C ALA A 5 56.97 -33.98 -0.76
N ARG A 6 56.75 -34.04 0.57
CA ARG A 6 57.59 -34.80 1.52
C ARG A 6 56.75 -35.74 2.39
N HIS A 7 57.31 -36.91 2.70
CA HIS A 7 56.88 -37.82 3.77
C HIS A 7 57.77 -37.63 5.01
N ASP A 8 57.29 -38.07 6.18
CA ASP A 8 57.99 -38.92 7.17
C ASP A 8 57.15 -39.03 8.48
N ARG A 9 57.26 -40.03 9.37
CA ARG A 9 57.57 -41.48 9.24
C ARG A 9 57.18 -42.22 10.56
N TRP A 10 56.92 -43.53 10.46
CA TRP A 10 56.79 -44.60 11.49
C TRP A 10 56.92 -44.31 13.00
N LEU A 11 56.05 -44.96 13.81
CA LEU A 11 56.40 -46.23 14.52
C LEU A 11 55.17 -46.94 15.14
N ARG A 12 55.35 -48.18 15.65
CA ARG A 12 54.28 -49.08 16.18
C ARG A 12 54.69 -49.75 17.49
N ALA A 13 53.77 -49.86 18.47
CA ALA A 13 53.59 -50.93 19.47
C ALA A 13 52.55 -50.50 20.53
N ALA A 14 51.81 -51.38 21.24
CA ALA A 14 51.36 -52.75 20.96
C ALA A 14 50.22 -53.15 21.95
N GLY A 15 49.36 -54.09 21.56
CA GLY A 15 48.64 -55.02 22.45
C GLY A 15 47.50 -54.52 23.35
N SER A 16 46.26 -54.93 23.02
CA SER A 16 45.42 -55.83 23.87
C SER A 16 44.03 -56.06 23.24
N LEU A 17 43.44 -57.23 23.48
CA LEU A 17 42.14 -57.65 22.94
C LEU A 17 41.01 -57.45 23.97
N ALA A 18 39.90 -56.87 23.54
CA ALA A 18 38.63 -56.86 24.27
C ALA A 18 37.47 -57.00 23.26
N SER A 19 36.97 -58.23 23.10
CA SER A 19 35.90 -58.55 22.14
C SER A 19 34.53 -58.19 22.69
N ILE A 20 34.03 -56.99 22.40
CA ILE A 20 32.63 -56.61 22.65
C ILE A 20 31.83 -56.82 21.36
N ALA A 21 30.85 -57.71 21.40
CA ALA A 21 29.93 -57.92 20.29
C ALA A 21 28.92 -56.77 20.22
N LEU A 22 28.97 -55.95 19.15
CA LEU A 22 27.91 -54.99 18.87
C LEU A 22 26.67 -55.73 18.36
N VAL A 23 25.64 -55.80 19.18
CA VAL A 23 24.27 -56.08 18.73
C VAL A 23 23.78 -54.84 17.98
N THR A 24 23.67 -54.93 16.66
CA THR A 24 23.06 -53.87 15.85
C THR A 24 21.55 -53.85 16.06
N ALA A 25 21.11 -53.11 17.08
CA ALA A 25 19.69 -52.81 17.28
C ALA A 25 19.19 -51.95 16.11
N ALA A 26 18.40 -52.54 15.21
CA ALA A 26 17.74 -51.83 14.13
C ALA A 26 16.65 -50.94 14.72
N SER A 27 16.93 -49.65 14.88
CA SER A 27 15.95 -48.64 15.29
C SER A 27 14.92 -48.44 14.17
N LEU A 28 13.80 -49.16 14.28
CA LEU A 28 12.59 -48.92 13.50
C LEU A 28 12.13 -47.48 13.74
N SER A 29 12.50 -46.61 12.80
CA SER A 29 12.13 -45.21 12.81
C SER A 29 10.64 -45.12 12.44
N THR A 30 9.78 -45.16 13.45
CA THR A 30 8.35 -44.91 13.29
C THR A 30 8.17 -43.47 12.82
N THR A 31 8.05 -43.28 11.50
CA THR A 31 7.59 -42.03 10.91
C THR A 31 6.19 -41.77 11.43
N SER A 32 6.08 -40.93 12.46
CA SER A 32 4.79 -40.42 12.89
C SER A 32 4.21 -39.63 11.72
N SER A 33 3.22 -40.21 11.04
CA SER A 33 2.34 -39.48 10.15
C SER A 33 1.78 -38.30 10.94
N ALA A 34 2.25 -37.09 10.64
CA ALA A 34 1.67 -35.89 11.22
C ALA A 34 0.21 -35.88 10.80
N GLN A 35 -0.70 -36.12 11.75
CA GLN A 35 -2.13 -36.03 11.51
C GLN A 35 -2.38 -34.65 10.90
N ALA A 36 -2.87 -34.60 9.67
CA ALA A 36 -3.24 -33.32 9.07
C ALA A 36 -4.20 -32.61 10.03
N ALA A 37 -3.95 -31.33 10.28
CA ALA A 37 -4.85 -30.54 11.11
C ALA A 37 -6.27 -30.71 10.56
N ALA A 38 -7.25 -30.98 11.44
CA ALA A 38 -8.62 -31.18 11.02
C ALA A 38 -9.04 -29.99 10.14
N PRO A 39 -9.64 -30.23 8.95
CA PRO A 39 -10.02 -29.14 8.07
C PRO A 39 -10.93 -28.16 8.82
N PRO A 40 -10.90 -26.86 8.48
CA PRO A 40 -11.88 -25.92 9.02
C PRO A 40 -13.29 -26.43 8.69
N PRO A 41 -14.34 -26.00 9.43
CA PRO A 41 -15.71 -26.44 9.18
C PRO A 41 -16.05 -26.44 7.69
N GLN A 42 -16.57 -27.53 7.16
CA GLN A 42 -16.79 -27.73 5.71
C GLN A 42 -18.26 -27.59 5.33
N GLU A 43 -18.53 -27.05 4.14
CA GLU A 43 -19.86 -27.01 3.49
C GLU A 43 -19.84 -27.84 2.18
N PRO A 44 -20.95 -28.48 1.77
CA PRO A 44 -20.97 -29.31 0.55
C PRO A 44 -20.76 -28.51 -0.74
N GLY A 45 -19.98 -29.06 -1.66
CA GLY A 45 -19.66 -28.48 -2.97
C GLY A 45 -18.20 -28.03 -3.07
N VAL A 46 -17.90 -27.19 -4.07
CA VAL A 46 -16.56 -26.63 -4.32
C VAL A 46 -16.63 -25.12 -4.51
N THR A 47 -15.53 -24.42 -4.23
CA THR A 47 -15.41 -22.99 -4.52
C THR A 47 -14.87 -22.79 -5.94
N LEU A 48 -15.63 -22.08 -6.77
CA LEU A 48 -15.24 -21.65 -8.12
C LEU A 48 -14.85 -20.17 -8.10
N ARG A 49 -13.62 -19.86 -8.50
CA ARG A 49 -13.13 -18.50 -8.74
C ARG A 49 -12.85 -18.27 -10.22
N VAL A 50 -13.21 -17.10 -10.74
CA VAL A 50 -12.99 -16.75 -12.15
C VAL A 50 -12.33 -15.38 -12.27
N PHE A 51 -11.33 -15.29 -13.16
CA PHE A 51 -10.40 -14.20 -13.36
C PHE A 51 -10.44 -13.76 -14.84
N ASP A 52 -11.06 -12.62 -15.10
CA ASP A 52 -11.22 -12.01 -16.42
C ASP A 52 -9.86 -11.48 -16.92
N LEU A 53 -9.26 -12.14 -17.92
CA LEU A 53 -7.94 -11.75 -18.43
C LEU A 53 -8.04 -10.65 -19.49
N GLN A 54 -9.19 -10.48 -20.14
CA GLN A 54 -9.44 -9.55 -21.26
C GLN A 54 -8.39 -9.63 -22.39
N THR A 55 -7.63 -10.72 -22.46
CA THR A 55 -6.55 -10.98 -23.42
C THR A 55 -6.55 -12.45 -23.76
N GLU A 56 -6.12 -12.77 -24.96
CA GLU A 56 -6.04 -14.15 -25.43
C GLU A 56 -4.83 -14.87 -24.81
N ILE A 57 -5.03 -16.14 -24.44
CA ILE A 57 -4.00 -17.05 -23.94
C ILE A 57 -4.18 -18.41 -24.58
N GLY A 58 -3.07 -19.07 -24.95
CA GLY A 58 -3.10 -20.39 -25.59
C GLY A 58 -2.87 -21.59 -24.66
N ARG A 59 -2.60 -21.31 -23.37
CA ARG A 59 -2.28 -22.26 -22.29
C ARG A 59 -2.56 -21.63 -20.93
N LEU A 60 -2.74 -22.46 -19.91
CA LEU A 60 -2.77 -22.07 -18.50
C LEU A 60 -1.53 -21.25 -18.12
N CYS A 61 -1.74 -20.09 -17.49
CA CYS A 61 -0.67 -19.24 -16.98
C CYS A 61 -0.62 -19.26 -15.44
N THR A 62 0.49 -18.79 -14.86
CA THR A 62 0.49 -18.38 -13.44
C THR A 62 -0.22 -17.03 -13.35
N LEU A 63 -1.32 -16.94 -12.62
CA LEU A 63 -1.93 -15.65 -12.25
C LEU A 63 -1.00 -14.90 -11.29
N LYS A 64 -0.81 -13.59 -11.47
CA LYS A 64 -0.07 -12.77 -10.50
C LYS A 64 -0.70 -12.88 -9.11
N ALA A 65 0.13 -12.98 -8.08
CA ALA A 65 -0.30 -13.09 -6.68
C ALA A 65 -1.14 -11.87 -6.21
N ALA A 66 -1.89 -12.06 -5.12
CA ALA A 66 -2.76 -11.06 -4.48
C ALA A 66 -3.93 -10.51 -5.34
N GLN A 67 -4.26 -11.13 -6.47
CA GLN A 67 -5.42 -10.77 -7.28
C GLN A 67 -6.74 -11.28 -6.69
N THR A 68 -7.67 -10.35 -6.47
CA THR A 68 -9.08 -10.64 -6.14
C THR A 68 -9.82 -11.06 -7.42
N PRO A 69 -10.55 -12.20 -7.45
CA PRO A 69 -11.24 -12.69 -8.65
C PRO A 69 -12.41 -11.79 -9.07
N ASN A 70 -12.92 -11.96 -10.29
CA ASN A 70 -14.13 -11.28 -10.78
C ASN A 70 -15.40 -11.97 -10.29
N ILE A 71 -15.34 -13.30 -10.12
CA ILE A 71 -16.44 -14.17 -9.68
C ILE A 71 -15.88 -15.10 -8.59
N ASP A 72 -16.61 -15.31 -7.50
CA ASP A 72 -16.33 -16.32 -6.47
C ASP A 72 -17.68 -16.92 -6.05
N LYS A 73 -17.87 -18.23 -6.26
CA LYS A 73 -19.14 -18.97 -6.10
C LYS A 73 -18.92 -20.27 -5.33
N LEU A 74 -19.91 -20.68 -4.52
CA LEU A 74 -20.08 -22.06 -4.11
C LEU A 74 -20.85 -22.82 -5.20
N MET A 75 -20.30 -23.94 -5.68
CA MET A 75 -20.88 -24.75 -6.76
C MET A 75 -21.08 -26.20 -6.28
N PRO A 76 -22.26 -26.82 -6.42
CA PRO A 76 -22.54 -28.15 -5.87
C PRO A 76 -21.94 -29.30 -6.69
N LEU A 77 -21.59 -29.05 -7.96
CA LEU A 77 -21.04 -30.03 -8.90
C LEU A 77 -20.06 -29.30 -9.82
N ILE A 78 -19.08 -30.01 -10.37
CA ILE A 78 -18.20 -29.52 -11.45
C ILE A 78 -18.73 -30.09 -12.76
N ASN A 79 -19.71 -29.40 -13.34
CA ASN A 79 -20.31 -29.72 -14.62
C ASN A 79 -20.95 -28.45 -15.20
N TRP A 80 -20.12 -27.61 -15.81
CA TRP A 80 -20.46 -26.25 -16.24
C TRP A 80 -20.26 -26.13 -17.74
N THR A 81 -21.19 -25.49 -18.43
CA THR A 81 -21.19 -25.41 -19.91
C THR A 81 -21.67 -24.06 -20.44
N THR A 82 -21.86 -23.07 -19.56
CA THR A 82 -22.46 -21.79 -19.93
C THR A 82 -21.80 -20.60 -19.25
N THR A 83 -21.94 -19.44 -19.89
CA THR A 83 -21.54 -18.13 -19.33
C THR A 83 -22.27 -17.79 -18.03
N ALA A 84 -23.41 -18.41 -17.73
CA ALA A 84 -24.08 -18.25 -16.43
C ALA A 84 -23.34 -18.98 -15.29
N ASP A 85 -22.70 -20.13 -15.59
CA ASP A 85 -21.91 -20.91 -14.64
C ASP A 85 -20.61 -20.19 -14.28
N PHE A 86 -19.84 -19.77 -15.28
CA PHE A 86 -18.57 -19.05 -15.08
C PHE A 86 -18.76 -17.57 -14.73
N GLY A 87 -19.80 -16.92 -15.25
CA GLY A 87 -20.06 -15.49 -15.12
C GLY A 87 -19.30 -14.59 -16.12
N ILE A 88 -18.42 -15.18 -16.94
CA ILE A 88 -17.61 -14.51 -17.99
C ILE A 88 -17.69 -15.36 -19.27
N ALA A 89 -17.70 -14.71 -20.43
CA ALA A 89 -18.10 -15.32 -21.72
C ALA A 89 -16.95 -15.88 -22.57
N ASP A 90 -15.74 -15.32 -22.44
CA ASP A 90 -14.51 -15.76 -23.10
C ASP A 90 -13.31 -15.22 -22.29
N ARG A 91 -12.07 -15.64 -22.62
CA ARG A 91 -10.81 -15.02 -22.18
C ARG A 91 -10.64 -14.92 -20.65
N PHE A 92 -10.90 -16.01 -19.94
CA PHE A 92 -10.73 -16.08 -18.49
C PHE A 92 -9.85 -17.25 -18.04
N MET A 93 -9.36 -17.15 -16.80
CA MET A 93 -8.89 -18.31 -16.03
C MET A 93 -9.81 -18.57 -14.85
N SER A 94 -9.98 -19.83 -14.46
CA SER A 94 -10.73 -20.22 -13.28
C SER A 94 -9.96 -21.19 -12.40
N GLU A 95 -10.00 -20.97 -11.09
CA GLU A 95 -9.52 -21.90 -10.07
C GLU A 95 -10.74 -22.55 -9.39
N VAL A 96 -10.76 -23.88 -9.33
CA VAL A 96 -11.73 -24.64 -8.53
C VAL A 96 -10.99 -25.23 -7.33
N THR A 97 -11.52 -25.05 -6.12
CA THR A 97 -10.92 -25.58 -4.90
C THR A 97 -11.94 -26.22 -3.95
N GLY A 98 -11.55 -27.35 -3.36
CA GLY A 98 -12.32 -28.07 -2.35
C GLY A 98 -11.60 -29.33 -1.89
N ASN A 99 -12.37 -30.28 -1.41
CA ASN A 99 -11.95 -31.62 -1.01
C ASN A 99 -12.89 -32.66 -1.64
N ILE A 100 -12.40 -33.87 -1.85
CA ILE A 100 -13.17 -35.04 -2.24
C ILE A 100 -13.07 -36.11 -1.14
N ASP A 101 -14.20 -36.61 -0.63
CA ASP A 101 -14.25 -37.66 0.39
C ASP A 101 -14.30 -39.05 -0.25
N ILE A 102 -13.29 -39.87 0.05
CA ILE A 102 -13.10 -41.18 -0.56
C ILE A 102 -13.58 -42.28 0.38
N ALA A 103 -14.71 -42.91 0.06
CA ALA A 103 -15.30 -43.97 0.88
C ALA A 103 -14.55 -45.33 0.81
N ALA A 104 -13.77 -45.57 -0.25
CA ALA A 104 -13.05 -46.83 -0.46
C ALA A 104 -11.68 -46.59 -1.11
N ALA A 105 -10.60 -46.96 -0.42
CA ALA A 105 -9.23 -46.77 -0.91
C ALA A 105 -8.92 -47.59 -2.18
N GLY A 106 -8.06 -47.05 -3.04
CA GLY A 106 -7.56 -47.73 -4.23
C GLY A 106 -7.47 -46.83 -5.47
N ALA A 107 -7.42 -47.47 -6.64
CA ALA A 107 -7.32 -46.82 -7.94
C ALA A 107 -8.60 -46.07 -8.30
N HIS A 108 -8.52 -44.74 -8.36
CA HIS A 108 -9.56 -43.85 -8.87
C HIS A 108 -9.12 -43.31 -10.23
N ALA A 109 -9.92 -43.55 -11.25
CA ALA A 109 -9.78 -42.83 -12.51
C ALA A 109 -10.61 -41.54 -12.45
N PHE A 110 -10.04 -40.43 -12.90
CA PHE A 110 -10.72 -39.16 -13.08
C PHE A 110 -10.71 -38.78 -14.55
N ARG A 111 -11.79 -38.16 -15.01
CA ARG A 111 -11.93 -37.62 -16.36
C ARG A 111 -12.26 -36.14 -16.25
N LEU A 112 -11.50 -35.34 -16.97
CA LEU A 112 -11.67 -33.89 -17.05
C LEU A 112 -12.02 -33.54 -18.49
N THR A 113 -13.23 -33.01 -18.71
CA THR A 113 -13.65 -32.46 -19.99
C THR A 113 -13.61 -30.95 -19.90
N SER A 114 -12.83 -30.30 -20.76
CA SER A 114 -12.79 -28.84 -20.86
C SER A 114 -12.77 -28.35 -22.30
N ASP A 115 -13.40 -27.20 -22.52
CA ASP A 115 -13.21 -26.36 -23.71
C ASP A 115 -12.06 -25.39 -23.39
N ASP A 116 -11.04 -25.39 -24.23
CA ASP A 116 -9.66 -25.05 -23.87
C ASP A 116 -9.17 -25.74 -22.58
N GLY A 117 -8.05 -25.28 -22.01
CA GLY A 117 -7.16 -26.16 -21.25
C GLY A 117 -7.36 -26.20 -19.74
N ALA A 118 -7.23 -27.39 -19.15
CA ALA A 118 -7.40 -27.60 -17.70
C ALA A 118 -6.39 -28.58 -17.06
N ARG A 119 -6.18 -28.48 -15.74
CA ARG A 119 -5.31 -29.32 -14.91
C ARG A 119 -5.97 -29.73 -13.62
N LEU A 120 -6.17 -31.03 -13.40
CA LEU A 120 -6.65 -31.59 -12.13
C LEU A 120 -5.46 -31.98 -11.24
N ARG A 121 -5.46 -31.50 -10.00
CA ARG A 121 -4.60 -32.02 -8.91
C ARG A 121 -5.45 -32.56 -7.76
N ILE A 122 -5.04 -33.70 -7.23
CA ILE A 122 -5.53 -34.28 -5.98
C ILE A 122 -4.32 -34.40 -5.03
N ASP A 123 -4.40 -33.87 -3.80
CA ASP A 123 -3.27 -33.75 -2.86
C ASP A 123 -2.01 -33.19 -3.51
N ASN A 124 -2.19 -32.10 -4.24
CA ASN A 124 -1.18 -31.40 -5.05
C ASN A 124 -0.48 -32.27 -6.13
N THR A 125 -0.86 -33.54 -6.27
CA THR A 125 -0.38 -34.48 -7.30
C THR A 125 -1.16 -34.25 -8.59
N LEU A 126 -0.47 -34.07 -9.70
CA LEU A 126 -1.08 -33.87 -11.02
C LEU A 126 -1.69 -35.18 -11.53
N VAL A 127 -3.02 -35.21 -11.65
CA VAL A 127 -3.79 -36.39 -12.10
C VAL A 127 -4.14 -36.27 -13.58
N VAL A 128 -4.57 -35.09 -14.02
CA VAL A 128 -4.84 -34.79 -15.43
C VAL A 128 -4.15 -33.49 -15.82
N ASP A 129 -3.41 -33.52 -16.93
CA ASP A 129 -2.82 -32.34 -17.57
C ASP A 129 -3.37 -32.21 -19.00
N HIS A 130 -4.39 -31.37 -19.17
CA HIS A 130 -5.15 -31.16 -20.40
C HIS A 130 -4.98 -29.71 -20.87
N ASP A 131 -3.74 -29.21 -20.88
CA ASP A 131 -3.40 -27.81 -21.15
C ASP A 131 -3.12 -27.54 -22.64
N GLY A 132 -3.88 -26.61 -23.23
CA GLY A 132 -3.75 -26.14 -24.61
C GLY A 132 -5.09 -25.58 -25.13
N LEU A 133 -5.10 -25.07 -26.36
CA LEU A 133 -6.35 -24.74 -27.05
C LEU A 133 -6.97 -26.00 -27.67
N HIS A 134 -8.24 -26.27 -27.38
CA HIS A 134 -9.01 -27.37 -27.98
C HIS A 134 -10.50 -27.26 -27.65
N GLY A 135 -11.37 -27.73 -28.57
CA GLY A 135 -12.79 -27.88 -28.28
C GLY A 135 -13.07 -28.79 -27.07
N ALA A 136 -14.27 -28.72 -26.48
CA ALA A 136 -14.72 -29.55 -25.36
C ALA A 136 -14.50 -31.07 -25.56
N ILE A 137 -13.40 -31.62 -25.02
CA ILE A 137 -13.04 -33.05 -25.12
C ILE A 137 -12.54 -33.61 -23.78
N PRO A 138 -12.80 -34.90 -23.47
CA PRO A 138 -12.37 -35.52 -22.21
C PRO A 138 -10.90 -35.92 -22.24
N LYS A 139 -10.23 -35.83 -21.07
CA LYS A 139 -8.95 -36.49 -20.79
C LYS A 139 -8.97 -37.19 -19.44
N ASP A 140 -8.44 -38.41 -19.45
CA ASP A 140 -8.47 -39.32 -18.31
C ASP A 140 -7.11 -39.32 -17.58
N GLY A 141 -7.16 -39.57 -16.27
CA GLY A 141 -6.01 -39.71 -15.37
C GLY A 141 -6.31 -40.69 -14.24
N LEU A 142 -5.26 -41.22 -13.59
CA LEU A 142 -5.38 -42.28 -12.59
C LEU A 142 -4.53 -41.97 -11.35
N ILE A 143 -5.12 -42.12 -10.16
CA ILE A 143 -4.42 -41.94 -8.87
C ILE A 143 -4.83 -43.03 -7.87
N GLN A 144 -3.91 -43.38 -6.96
CA GLN A 144 -4.21 -44.22 -5.79
C GLN A 144 -4.58 -43.31 -4.61
N LEU A 145 -5.77 -43.47 -4.06
CA LEU A 145 -6.26 -42.69 -2.92
C LEU A 145 -6.49 -43.57 -1.69
N GLY A 146 -6.44 -42.96 -0.51
CA GLY A 146 -6.79 -43.58 0.77
C GLY A 146 -8.31 -43.55 0.99
N THR A 147 -8.72 -43.61 2.26
CA THR A 147 -10.10 -43.30 2.66
C THR A 147 -10.14 -41.97 3.41
N GLY A 148 -11.18 -41.17 3.19
CA GLY A 148 -11.36 -39.85 3.79
C GLY A 148 -11.13 -38.71 2.80
N TYR A 149 -11.04 -37.48 3.33
CA TYR A 149 -10.85 -36.26 2.54
C TYR A 149 -9.47 -36.17 1.90
N HIS A 150 -9.46 -36.01 0.58
CA HIS A 150 -8.31 -35.63 -0.24
C HIS A 150 -8.56 -34.24 -0.84
N SER A 151 -7.55 -33.38 -0.85
CA SER A 151 -7.67 -32.01 -1.37
C SER A 151 -7.78 -31.99 -2.90
N LEU A 152 -8.66 -31.14 -3.44
CA LEU A 152 -8.99 -31.06 -4.87
C LEU A 152 -8.74 -29.65 -5.40
N ARG A 153 -7.98 -29.54 -6.49
CA ARG A 153 -7.78 -28.30 -7.26
C ARG A 153 -7.90 -28.54 -8.75
N ILE A 154 -8.66 -27.70 -9.45
CA ILE A 154 -8.60 -27.59 -10.92
C ILE A 154 -8.16 -26.19 -11.30
N ASP A 155 -7.13 -26.09 -12.15
CA ASP A 155 -6.86 -24.88 -12.93
C ASP A 155 -7.50 -25.05 -14.30
N HIS A 156 -8.19 -24.04 -14.81
CA HIS A 156 -8.83 -24.07 -16.13
C HIS A 156 -8.71 -22.69 -16.80
N PHE A 157 -8.63 -22.65 -18.13
CA PHE A 157 -8.78 -21.43 -18.91
C PHE A 157 -9.66 -21.67 -20.14
N ASP A 158 -10.27 -20.59 -20.57
CA ASP A 158 -11.21 -20.51 -21.67
C ASP A 158 -10.80 -19.26 -22.48
N ASN A 159 -10.41 -19.44 -23.74
CA ASN A 159 -9.96 -18.34 -24.60
C ASN A 159 -11.07 -17.84 -25.53
N GLY A 160 -11.95 -18.74 -25.97
CA GLY A 160 -13.26 -18.39 -26.52
C GLY A 160 -13.77 -19.35 -27.60
N GLY A 161 -15.09 -19.47 -27.68
CA GLY A 161 -15.77 -20.39 -28.61
C GLY A 161 -16.97 -21.08 -27.96
N GLY A 162 -16.76 -22.32 -27.51
CA GLY A 162 -17.60 -22.95 -26.49
C GLY A 162 -17.01 -22.70 -25.10
N GLN A 163 -17.70 -23.17 -24.06
CA GLN A 163 -17.21 -23.16 -22.68
C GLN A 163 -17.58 -24.50 -22.04
N GLN A 164 -16.64 -25.22 -21.43
CA GLN A 164 -16.97 -26.38 -20.61
C GLN A 164 -15.94 -26.63 -19.51
N LEU A 165 -16.42 -27.02 -18.33
CA LEU A 165 -15.61 -27.74 -17.34
C LEU A 165 -16.46 -28.79 -16.62
N THR A 166 -16.18 -30.07 -16.87
CA THR A 166 -16.84 -31.21 -16.23
C THR A 166 -15.81 -32.14 -15.61
N LEU A 167 -15.99 -32.47 -14.33
CA LEU A 167 -15.21 -33.50 -13.63
C LEU A 167 -16.06 -34.76 -13.43
N GLU A 168 -15.58 -35.86 -14.00
CA GLU A 168 -16.11 -37.19 -13.81
C GLU A 168 -15.10 -38.09 -13.09
N TRP A 169 -15.57 -39.17 -12.48
CA TRP A 169 -14.75 -40.20 -11.85
C TRP A 169 -15.30 -41.61 -12.07
N GLN A 170 -14.40 -42.58 -11.99
CA GLN A 170 -14.68 -44.01 -11.87
C GLN A 170 -13.92 -44.53 -10.64
N PRO A 171 -14.57 -44.57 -9.44
CA PRO A 171 -13.97 -45.11 -8.22
C PRO A 171 -13.86 -46.65 -8.28
N PRO A 172 -13.11 -47.29 -7.35
CA PRO A 172 -12.95 -48.74 -7.31
C PRO A 172 -14.26 -49.52 -7.40
N GLY A 173 -14.38 -50.36 -8.44
CA GLY A 173 -15.56 -51.20 -8.68
C GLY A 173 -16.71 -50.53 -9.46
N ALA A 174 -16.62 -49.24 -9.81
CA ALA A 174 -17.60 -48.60 -10.67
C ALA A 174 -17.50 -49.11 -12.13
N SER A 175 -18.65 -49.24 -12.80
CA SER A 175 -18.77 -49.78 -14.17
C SER A 175 -18.37 -48.80 -15.29
N GLY A 176 -18.16 -47.53 -14.96
CA GLY A 176 -17.75 -46.48 -15.89
C GLY A 176 -17.63 -45.12 -15.19
N PHE A 177 -17.35 -44.08 -15.97
CA PHE A 177 -17.31 -42.70 -15.48
C PHE A 177 -18.69 -42.15 -15.14
N SER A 178 -18.72 -41.23 -14.18
CA SER A 178 -19.90 -40.45 -13.78
C SER A 178 -19.46 -39.10 -13.22
N VAL A 179 -20.28 -38.04 -13.34
CA VAL A 179 -19.99 -36.73 -12.71
C VAL A 179 -19.80 -36.90 -11.21
N VAL A 180 -18.74 -36.30 -10.64
CA VAL A 180 -18.44 -36.41 -9.20
C VAL A 180 -19.59 -35.79 -8.39
N PRO A 181 -20.28 -36.55 -7.52
CA PRO A 181 -21.50 -36.09 -6.87
C PRO A 181 -21.21 -35.16 -5.69
N ASN A 182 -22.11 -34.20 -5.43
CA ASN A 182 -22.03 -33.26 -4.31
C ASN A 182 -21.88 -33.95 -2.94
N SER A 183 -22.36 -35.20 -2.81
CA SER A 183 -22.25 -36.00 -1.59
C SER A 183 -20.82 -36.41 -1.21
N VAL A 184 -19.84 -36.25 -2.12
CA VAL A 184 -18.41 -36.44 -1.82
C VAL A 184 -17.59 -35.15 -1.98
N LEU A 185 -18.21 -34.01 -2.30
CA LEU A 185 -17.51 -32.74 -2.50
C LEU A 185 -17.72 -31.81 -1.30
N SER A 186 -16.65 -31.18 -0.81
CA SER A 186 -16.74 -30.17 0.24
C SER A 186 -15.73 -29.03 0.07
N THR A 187 -16.01 -27.89 0.68
CA THR A 187 -15.15 -26.70 0.70
C THR A 187 -15.30 -25.98 2.04
N ASP A 188 -14.43 -25.01 2.33
CA ASP A 188 -14.44 -24.29 3.61
C ASP A 188 -15.76 -23.52 3.79
N ALA A 189 -16.45 -23.77 4.92
CA ALA A 189 -17.76 -23.21 5.23
C ALA A 189 -17.68 -21.73 5.65
N GLY A 190 -18.68 -20.95 5.23
CA GLY A 190 -18.79 -19.54 5.62
C GLY A 190 -17.69 -18.64 5.05
N VAL A 191 -16.98 -19.09 4.01
CA VAL A 191 -15.97 -18.29 3.31
C VAL A 191 -16.57 -16.99 2.80
N VAL A 192 -15.89 -15.89 3.08
CA VAL A 192 -16.26 -14.55 2.60
C VAL A 192 -15.82 -14.43 1.14
N ARG A 193 -16.77 -14.65 0.22
CA ARG A 193 -16.55 -14.68 -1.24
C ARG A 193 -16.56 -13.26 -1.80
N VAL A 194 -15.38 -12.63 -1.83
CA VAL A 194 -15.18 -11.24 -2.27
C VAL A 194 -14.65 -11.19 -3.70
N THR A 195 -15.31 -10.43 -4.55
CA THR A 195 -14.91 -10.20 -5.95
C THR A 195 -14.41 -8.77 -6.17
N ALA A 196 -13.72 -8.52 -7.27
CA ALA A 196 -13.37 -7.17 -7.73
C ALA A 196 -13.41 -7.09 -9.27
N PRO A 197 -13.97 -6.02 -9.87
CA PRO A 197 -14.08 -5.89 -11.32
C PRO A 197 -12.72 -5.66 -12.00
N GLY A 198 -12.75 -5.61 -13.34
CA GLY A 198 -11.61 -5.29 -14.19
C GLY A 198 -10.67 -6.46 -14.47
N ARG A 199 -9.77 -6.21 -15.43
CA ARG A 199 -8.78 -7.18 -15.93
C ARG A 199 -7.86 -7.73 -14.83
N LYS A 200 -7.53 -9.01 -14.95
CA LYS A 200 -6.50 -9.74 -14.20
C LYS A 200 -5.31 -10.06 -15.10
N GLU A 201 -4.16 -10.34 -14.50
CA GLU A 201 -2.89 -10.58 -15.20
C GLU A 201 -2.29 -11.95 -14.91
N CYS A 202 -1.76 -12.57 -15.95
CA CYS A 202 -0.72 -13.59 -15.87
C CYS A 202 0.64 -12.97 -15.49
N GLU A 203 1.53 -13.74 -14.88
CA GLU A 203 2.95 -13.38 -14.77
C GLU A 203 3.59 -13.32 -16.17
N GLY A 204 4.18 -12.17 -16.54
CA GLY A 204 4.88 -12.03 -17.81
C GLY A 204 6.28 -12.65 -17.77
N GLY A 205 6.78 -13.19 -18.89
CA GLY A 205 8.11 -13.80 -18.98
C GLY A 205 9.32 -12.87 -18.74
N ALA A 206 9.08 -11.57 -18.49
CA ALA A 206 10.09 -10.59 -18.05
C ALA A 206 9.76 -9.98 -16.68
N ASP A 207 8.60 -10.30 -16.09
CA ASP A 207 8.26 -9.86 -14.74
C ASP A 207 9.08 -10.67 -13.71
N SER A 208 9.37 -10.05 -12.57
CA SER A 208 10.16 -10.64 -11.49
C SER A 208 9.86 -9.93 -10.16
N PRO A 209 10.28 -10.43 -8.98
CA PRO A 209 9.91 -9.81 -7.71
C PRO A 209 10.34 -8.33 -7.60
N GLY A 210 9.37 -7.41 -7.48
CA GLY A 210 9.57 -5.96 -7.52
C GLY A 210 9.54 -5.32 -8.91
N ASP A 211 9.37 -6.09 -9.99
CA ASP A 211 9.22 -5.60 -11.37
C ASP A 211 8.07 -6.36 -12.05
N GLY A 212 6.86 -5.83 -11.94
CA GLY A 212 5.62 -6.43 -12.44
C GLY A 212 5.01 -7.49 -11.51
N LEU A 213 5.77 -8.01 -10.54
CA LEU A 213 5.30 -8.87 -9.44
C LEU A 213 5.53 -8.17 -8.07
N PRO A 214 4.80 -8.55 -7.01
CA PRO A 214 5.13 -8.21 -5.64
C PRO A 214 6.60 -8.54 -5.28
N LEU A 215 7.14 -7.84 -4.28
CA LEU A 215 8.41 -8.24 -3.67
C LEU A 215 8.21 -9.60 -2.95
N THR A 216 9.26 -10.41 -2.85
CA THR A 216 9.23 -11.67 -2.07
C THR A 216 10.05 -11.59 -0.78
N GLY A 217 11.19 -10.88 -0.82
CA GLY A 217 12.11 -10.74 0.30
C GLY A 217 11.96 -9.46 1.12
N VAL A 218 12.77 -9.37 2.18
CA VAL A 218 12.91 -8.18 3.03
C VAL A 218 13.77 -7.12 2.32
N HIS A 219 13.43 -5.84 2.48
CA HIS A 219 14.22 -4.72 1.96
C HIS A 219 15.69 -4.78 2.44
N PRO A 220 16.71 -4.79 1.56
CA PRO A 220 18.10 -5.10 1.94
C PRO A 220 18.70 -4.23 3.06
N ALA A 221 18.25 -2.98 3.20
CA ALA A 221 18.67 -2.07 4.27
C ALA A 221 18.11 -2.39 5.68
N HIS A 222 17.34 -3.48 5.84
CA HIS A 222 16.73 -3.89 7.10
C HIS A 222 17.04 -5.34 7.46
N THR A 223 17.30 -5.57 8.75
CA THR A 223 17.34 -6.90 9.36
C THR A 223 15.97 -7.19 9.97
N LEU A 224 15.32 -8.28 9.53
CA LEU A 224 14.07 -8.77 10.11
C LEU A 224 14.35 -9.56 11.40
N THR A 225 13.50 -9.38 12.41
CA THR A 225 13.57 -10.10 13.68
C THR A 225 12.16 -10.50 14.12
N ASN A 226 11.93 -11.79 14.36
CA ASN A 226 10.72 -12.27 15.03
C ASN A 226 10.77 -11.90 16.53
N LEU A 227 9.66 -11.40 17.07
CA LEU A 227 9.51 -10.99 18.47
C LEU A 227 8.54 -11.90 19.26
N ARG A 228 8.05 -12.99 18.66
CA ARG A 228 7.10 -13.91 19.32
C ARG A 228 7.83 -15.06 20.04
N PRO A 229 7.81 -15.11 21.39
CA PRO A 229 8.24 -16.31 22.13
C PRO A 229 7.32 -17.51 21.83
N SER A 230 7.76 -18.73 22.19
CA SER A 230 6.99 -19.95 21.93
C SER A 230 5.60 -19.90 22.56
N GLY A 231 4.57 -20.27 21.79
CA GLY A 231 3.16 -20.19 22.19
C GLY A 231 2.54 -18.79 22.17
N PHE A 232 3.26 -17.74 21.75
CA PHE A 232 2.71 -16.40 21.61
C PHE A 232 2.34 -16.10 20.15
N GLU A 233 1.03 -16.01 19.90
CA GLU A 233 0.45 -15.91 18.54
C GLU A 233 -0.51 -14.70 18.45
N PRO A 234 -0.01 -13.45 18.65
CA PRO A 234 -0.86 -12.27 18.74
C PRO A 234 -1.41 -11.84 17.38
N GLN A 235 -2.74 -11.70 17.32
CA GLN A 235 -3.46 -11.04 16.23
C GLN A 235 -3.51 -9.53 16.49
N VAL A 236 -2.46 -8.79 16.13
CA VAL A 236 -2.19 -7.43 16.64
C VAL A 236 -3.09 -6.37 16.00
N THR A 237 -3.88 -5.68 16.80
CA THR A 237 -4.84 -4.63 16.37
C THR A 237 -4.56 -3.23 16.92
N GLY A 238 -3.62 -3.11 17.87
CA GLY A 238 -3.08 -1.83 18.32
C GLY A 238 -1.62 -1.97 18.76
N MET A 239 -0.86 -0.88 18.67
CA MET A 239 0.48 -0.75 19.26
C MET A 239 0.65 0.63 19.90
N ASP A 240 1.29 0.71 21.06
CA ASP A 240 1.90 1.95 21.56
C ASP A 240 3.09 1.70 22.50
N TRP A 241 3.93 2.72 22.72
CA TRP A 241 5.10 2.62 23.58
C TRP A 241 4.89 3.27 24.94
N LEU A 242 5.35 2.59 25.99
CA LEU A 242 5.49 3.16 27.33
C LEU A 242 6.84 3.90 27.44
N PRO A 243 6.96 4.92 28.33
CA PRO A 243 8.20 5.67 28.54
C PRO A 243 9.39 4.82 29.00
N ASP A 244 9.15 3.61 29.51
CA ASP A 244 10.18 2.64 29.93
C ASP A 244 10.68 1.73 28.79
N GLY A 245 10.15 1.90 27.57
CA GLY A 245 10.51 1.10 26.40
C GLY A 245 9.75 -0.23 26.28
N ARG A 246 8.74 -0.52 27.11
CA ARG A 246 7.79 -1.60 26.85
C ARG A 246 6.84 -1.24 25.69
N LEU A 247 6.55 -2.23 24.86
CA LEU A 247 5.54 -2.15 23.81
C LEU A 247 4.21 -2.67 24.36
N ALA A 248 3.18 -1.81 24.41
CA ALA A 248 1.80 -2.24 24.60
C ALA A 248 1.22 -2.69 23.24
N ILE A 249 0.59 -3.86 23.20
CA ILE A 249 -0.21 -4.29 22.05
C ILE A 249 -1.65 -4.60 22.46
N ALA A 250 -2.60 -4.36 21.56
CA ALA A 250 -3.95 -4.91 21.64
C ALA A 250 -4.11 -6.09 20.67
N THR A 251 -4.92 -7.08 21.02
CA THR A 251 -5.21 -8.26 20.19
C THR A 251 -6.67 -8.39 19.80
N TRP A 252 -6.94 -8.90 18.59
CA TRP A 252 -8.27 -8.88 17.97
C TRP A 252 -9.37 -9.60 18.76
N GLY A 253 -9.10 -10.82 19.24
CA GLY A 253 -10.11 -11.71 19.85
C GLY A 253 -11.10 -12.36 18.86
N GLY A 254 -11.28 -11.78 17.66
CA GLY A 254 -12.20 -12.27 16.64
C GLY A 254 -13.52 -11.50 16.58
N SER A 255 -14.15 -11.52 15.40
CA SER A 255 -15.39 -10.81 15.06
C SER A 255 -16.49 -10.96 16.12
N ASN A 256 -17.05 -9.85 16.58
CA ASN A 256 -18.17 -9.78 17.54
C ASN A 256 -17.93 -10.49 18.89
N THR A 257 -16.69 -10.84 19.23
CA THR A 257 -16.35 -11.47 20.52
C THR A 257 -16.00 -10.45 21.60
N LYS A 258 -15.90 -10.91 22.85
CA LYS A 258 -15.23 -10.20 23.95
C LYS A 258 -13.93 -10.89 24.35
N LEU A 259 -13.16 -11.36 23.37
CA LEU A 259 -11.92 -12.10 23.58
C LEU A 259 -10.66 -11.25 23.31
N GLY A 260 -10.83 -9.95 23.06
CA GLY A 260 -9.70 -9.03 22.86
C GLY A 260 -8.93 -8.80 24.15
N GLU A 261 -7.60 -8.72 24.03
CA GLU A 261 -6.67 -8.57 25.16
C GLU A 261 -5.73 -7.38 24.95
N VAL A 262 -5.05 -6.97 26.02
CA VAL A 262 -3.87 -6.09 25.94
C VAL A 262 -2.70 -6.77 26.62
N HIS A 263 -1.53 -6.71 25.99
CA HIS A 263 -0.27 -7.26 26.50
C HIS A 263 0.79 -6.17 26.55
N LEU A 264 1.56 -6.12 27.63
CA LEU A 264 2.83 -5.40 27.70
C LEU A 264 3.97 -6.35 27.35
N ILE A 265 4.86 -5.89 26.47
CA ILE A 265 5.95 -6.69 25.92
C ILE A 265 7.28 -5.97 26.16
N SER A 266 8.23 -6.67 26.81
CA SER A 266 9.58 -6.17 27.09
C SER A 266 10.64 -6.99 26.35
N GLY A 267 11.86 -6.44 26.24
CA GLY A 267 12.96 -7.07 25.51
C GLY A 267 12.83 -7.01 23.98
N VAL A 268 11.96 -6.16 23.43
CA VAL A 268 11.71 -6.07 21.98
C VAL A 268 12.63 -5.08 21.24
N THR A 269 13.29 -4.17 21.95
CA THR A 269 14.20 -3.15 21.39
C THR A 269 15.64 -3.64 21.25
N GLY A 270 16.44 -2.98 20.42
CA GLY A 270 17.86 -3.29 20.21
C GLY A 270 18.10 -4.68 19.58
N VAL A 271 19.24 -5.30 19.90
CA VAL A 271 19.64 -6.62 19.38
C VAL A 271 18.94 -7.73 20.18
N THR A 272 17.80 -8.19 19.67
CA THR A 272 16.92 -9.14 20.35
C THR A 272 16.52 -10.34 19.49
N ASP A 273 15.82 -11.28 20.11
CA ASP A 273 15.30 -12.54 19.55
C ASP A 273 14.18 -13.08 20.46
N PRO A 274 13.38 -14.07 20.02
CA PRO A 274 12.27 -14.63 20.80
C PRO A 274 12.60 -15.13 22.21
N THR A 275 13.85 -15.49 22.52
CA THR A 275 14.24 -16.00 23.85
C THR A 275 14.39 -14.89 24.89
N LYS A 276 14.54 -13.64 24.45
CA LYS A 276 14.65 -12.44 25.32
C LYS A 276 13.32 -11.74 25.56
N VAL A 277 12.37 -11.88 24.64
CA VAL A 277 11.05 -11.22 24.75
C VAL A 277 10.25 -11.78 25.92
N ARG A 278 9.60 -10.91 26.71
CA ARG A 278 8.68 -11.29 27.79
C ARG A 278 7.34 -10.59 27.58
N THR A 279 6.25 -11.31 27.83
CA THR A 279 4.88 -10.89 27.58
C THR A 279 4.06 -10.98 28.87
N GLN A 280 3.43 -9.87 29.28
CA GLN A 280 2.47 -9.82 30.39
C GLN A 280 1.11 -9.43 29.82
N ARG A 281 0.10 -10.31 29.93
CA ARG A 281 -1.29 -9.91 29.67
C ARG A 281 -1.76 -9.00 30.80
N ILE A 282 -2.26 -7.83 30.45
CA ILE A 282 -2.70 -6.80 31.40
C ILE A 282 -4.20 -6.47 31.30
N ALA A 283 -4.86 -6.83 30.20
CA ALA A 283 -6.31 -6.69 30.05
C ALA A 283 -6.89 -7.83 29.20
N SER A 284 -8.17 -8.11 29.36
CA SER A 284 -8.97 -9.04 28.56
C SER A 284 -10.45 -8.63 28.59
N GLY A 285 -11.33 -9.36 27.88
CA GLY A 285 -12.76 -9.05 27.88
C GLY A 285 -13.18 -7.91 26.94
N LEU A 286 -12.24 -7.37 26.16
CA LEU A 286 -12.45 -6.21 25.29
C LEU A 286 -13.24 -6.62 24.03
N HIS A 287 -14.23 -5.80 23.64
CA HIS A 287 -15.04 -6.05 22.45
C HIS A 287 -14.31 -5.60 21.19
N GLU A 288 -13.49 -6.52 20.67
CA GLU A 288 -12.74 -6.39 19.42
C GLU A 288 -11.95 -5.07 19.34
N PRO A 289 -10.87 -4.92 20.13
CA PRO A 289 -10.10 -3.70 20.19
C PRO A 289 -9.37 -3.47 18.85
N MET A 290 -9.41 -2.24 18.34
CA MET A 290 -8.86 -1.83 17.04
C MET A 290 -7.92 -0.62 17.11
N GLY A 291 -7.48 -0.27 18.32
CA GLY A 291 -6.50 0.78 18.60
C GLY A 291 -6.14 0.85 20.09
N ILE A 292 -4.94 1.35 20.37
CA ILE A 292 -4.44 1.59 21.74
C ILE A 292 -3.57 2.85 21.80
N LYS A 293 -3.61 3.58 22.91
CA LYS A 293 -2.68 4.67 23.25
C LYS A 293 -2.29 4.64 24.72
N TYR A 294 -1.04 4.96 25.04
CA TYR A 294 -0.59 5.29 26.40
C TYR A 294 -0.62 6.81 26.59
N VAL A 295 -1.32 7.27 27.62
CA VAL A 295 -1.51 8.70 27.92
C VAL A 295 -1.58 8.91 29.43
N ASP A 296 -0.75 9.82 29.96
CA ASP A 296 -0.77 10.29 31.36
C ASP A 296 -0.83 9.16 32.41
N GLY A 297 -0.02 8.11 32.21
CA GLY A 297 0.06 6.96 33.12
C GLY A 297 -0.90 5.80 32.80
N LYS A 298 -1.86 5.98 31.88
CA LYS A 298 -2.92 5.00 31.59
C LYS A 298 -2.92 4.53 30.15
N LEU A 299 -3.53 3.37 29.91
CA LEU A 299 -3.81 2.85 28.56
C LEU A 299 -5.28 3.07 28.18
N TYR A 300 -5.49 3.45 26.92
CA TYR A 300 -6.79 3.73 26.33
C TYR A 300 -6.98 2.87 25.08
N VAL A 301 -8.11 2.16 24.98
CA VAL A 301 -8.38 1.16 23.93
C VAL A 301 -9.68 1.50 23.20
N SER A 302 -9.65 1.52 21.86
CA SER A 302 -10.86 1.67 21.04
C SER A 302 -11.47 0.30 20.70
N GLU A 303 -12.69 0.06 21.18
CA GLU A 303 -13.54 -1.11 20.92
C GLU A 303 -14.64 -0.75 19.89
N LYS A 304 -15.35 -1.72 19.29
CA LYS A 304 -16.39 -1.47 18.25
C LYS A 304 -17.33 -0.29 18.54
N ALA A 305 -17.76 -0.15 19.81
CA ALA A 305 -18.79 0.78 20.27
C ALA A 305 -18.32 1.79 21.35
N GLY A 306 -17.01 1.99 21.54
CA GLY A 306 -16.53 3.03 22.46
C GLY A 306 -15.04 2.97 22.81
N LEU A 307 -14.61 3.96 23.59
CA LEU A 307 -13.24 4.14 24.07
C LEU A 307 -13.17 3.81 25.56
N THR A 308 -12.34 2.85 25.95
CA THR A 308 -12.19 2.38 27.33
C THR A 308 -10.81 2.71 27.89
N GLU A 309 -10.79 3.31 29.08
CA GLU A 309 -9.61 3.55 29.90
C GLU A 309 -9.35 2.35 30.81
N LEU A 310 -8.14 1.80 30.73
CA LEU A 310 -7.67 0.71 31.58
C LEU A 310 -7.02 1.31 32.84
N ASN A 311 -7.49 0.89 34.01
CA ASN A 311 -6.97 1.31 35.32
C ASN A 311 -6.34 0.13 36.03
N ASP A 312 -5.02 0.19 36.20
CA ASP A 312 -4.31 -0.42 37.33
C ASP A 312 -4.52 0.50 38.55
N THR A 313 -4.85 -0.08 39.71
CA THR A 313 -5.02 0.62 40.99
C THR A 313 -4.04 0.14 42.07
N ASN A 314 -3.22 -0.87 41.78
CA ASN A 314 -2.38 -1.58 42.75
C ASN A 314 -0.87 -1.52 42.41
N GLY A 315 -0.50 -1.35 41.14
CA GLY A 315 0.86 -1.18 40.63
C GLY A 315 1.47 -2.40 39.94
N ASP A 316 0.75 -3.52 39.80
CA ASP A 316 1.21 -4.74 39.13
C ASP A 316 1.08 -4.70 37.59
N TRP A 317 0.58 -3.59 37.04
CA TRP A 317 0.23 -3.34 35.63
C TRP A 317 -0.99 -4.11 35.11
N VAL A 318 -1.72 -4.87 35.92
CA VAL A 318 -2.96 -5.54 35.52
C VAL A 318 -4.15 -4.58 35.67
N THR A 319 -5.13 -4.69 34.77
CA THR A 319 -6.31 -3.83 34.77
C THR A 319 -7.34 -4.30 35.81
N ASP A 320 -7.34 -3.63 36.97
CA ASP A 320 -8.37 -3.76 38.01
C ASP A 320 -9.74 -3.25 37.53
N ASN A 321 -9.77 -2.14 36.78
CA ASN A 321 -11.02 -1.46 36.43
C ASN A 321 -11.04 -0.85 35.01
N TYR A 322 -12.17 -1.04 34.31
CA TYR A 322 -12.41 -0.62 32.93
C TYR A 322 -13.39 0.56 32.89
N ARG A 323 -12.87 1.78 32.72
CA ARG A 323 -13.69 3.01 32.64
C ARG A 323 -14.02 3.34 31.19
N ARG A 324 -15.25 3.07 30.75
CA ARG A 324 -15.75 3.52 29.44
C ARG A 324 -15.81 5.06 29.42
N LEU A 325 -14.90 5.67 28.65
CA LEU A 325 -14.72 7.12 28.55
C LEU A 325 -15.73 7.73 27.55
N ALA A 326 -15.92 7.08 26.40
CA ALA A 326 -16.82 7.57 25.35
C ALA A 326 -17.50 6.40 24.62
N THR A 327 -18.67 6.65 24.04
CA THR A 327 -19.41 5.70 23.19
C THR A 327 -19.80 6.36 21.86
N TRP A 328 -20.05 5.53 20.85
CA TRP A 328 -20.50 5.97 19.52
C TRP A 328 -21.44 4.92 18.91
N PRO A 329 -22.22 5.28 17.87
CA PRO A 329 -23.17 4.36 17.25
C PRO A 329 -22.51 3.07 16.73
N TYR A 330 -23.23 1.96 16.92
CA TYR A 330 -22.86 0.61 16.52
C TYR A 330 -24.15 -0.18 16.27
N GLY A 331 -24.28 -0.82 15.10
CA GLY A 331 -25.47 -1.51 14.65
C GLY A 331 -25.44 -3.03 14.84
N GLY A 332 -24.38 -3.57 15.44
CA GLY A 332 -24.21 -5.02 15.65
C GLY A 332 -23.49 -5.74 14.50
N ASN A 333 -23.01 -5.02 13.48
CA ASN A 333 -22.40 -5.64 12.30
C ASN A 333 -20.92 -5.99 12.54
N PHE A 334 -20.51 -7.16 12.05
CA PHE A 334 -19.16 -7.69 12.25
C PHE A 334 -18.03 -6.80 11.73
N HIS A 335 -18.32 -5.89 10.80
CA HIS A 335 -17.36 -5.04 10.11
C HIS A 335 -17.33 -3.58 10.63
N GLU A 336 -18.10 -3.26 11.68
CA GLU A 336 -18.15 -1.92 12.29
C GLU A 336 -16.96 -1.67 13.24
N PHE A 337 -15.76 -1.67 12.70
CA PHE A 337 -14.51 -1.42 13.43
C PHE A 337 -14.34 0.04 13.90
N ALA A 338 -13.56 0.23 14.97
CA ALA A 338 -13.13 1.53 15.48
C ALA A 338 -11.60 1.66 15.41
N PHE A 339 -11.09 1.88 14.19
CA PHE A 339 -9.68 1.84 13.85
C PHE A 339 -8.93 3.04 14.42
N GLY A 340 -7.96 2.78 15.29
CA GLY A 340 -7.26 3.83 16.02
C GLY A 340 -5.85 3.46 16.49
N MET A 341 -5.21 4.34 17.25
CA MET A 341 -5.72 5.64 17.71
C MET A 341 -4.57 6.65 17.81
N LEU A 342 -4.85 7.92 17.54
CA LEU A 342 -3.90 9.02 17.80
C LEU A 342 -4.31 9.79 19.05
N TYR A 343 -3.36 10.50 19.65
CA TYR A 343 -3.62 11.43 20.76
C TYR A 343 -2.79 12.70 20.58
N ARG A 344 -3.41 13.87 20.81
CA ARG A 344 -2.74 15.17 20.92
C ARG A 344 -3.68 16.17 21.63
N ASP A 345 -3.11 17.10 22.39
CA ASP A 345 -3.80 18.29 22.93
C ASP A 345 -5.11 17.96 23.67
N GLY A 346 -5.05 16.96 24.57
CA GLY A 346 -6.20 16.54 25.37
C GLY A 346 -7.25 15.71 24.62
N ALA A 347 -7.02 15.33 23.36
CA ALA A 347 -8.00 14.61 22.56
C ALA A 347 -7.42 13.40 21.80
N PHE A 348 -8.27 12.38 21.68
CA PHE A 348 -8.03 11.18 20.87
C PHE A 348 -8.64 11.33 19.47
N TYR A 349 -8.06 10.65 18.48
CA TYR A 349 -8.54 10.63 17.09
C TYR A 349 -8.54 9.19 16.55
N LEU A 350 -9.65 8.77 15.95
CA LEU A 350 -9.84 7.42 15.38
C LEU A 350 -10.91 7.43 14.27
N ASN A 351 -10.96 6.38 13.46
CA ASN A 351 -11.93 6.23 12.38
C ASN A 351 -12.98 5.14 12.67
N LEU A 352 -14.23 5.36 12.24
CA LEU A 352 -15.33 4.41 12.33
C LEU A 352 -15.62 3.79 10.96
N SER A 353 -15.47 2.48 10.80
CA SER A 353 -15.87 1.77 9.56
C SER A 353 -17.38 1.70 9.41
N VAL A 354 -17.89 1.72 8.17
CA VAL A 354 -19.28 1.38 7.85
C VAL A 354 -19.57 -0.12 8.08
N SER A 355 -20.84 -0.47 8.23
CA SER A 355 -21.33 -1.85 8.18
C SER A 355 -21.16 -2.45 6.79
N ILE A 356 -20.75 -3.71 6.73
CA ILE A 356 -20.48 -4.45 5.49
C ILE A 356 -21.11 -5.85 5.55
N ASN A 357 -21.59 -6.33 4.41
CA ASN A 357 -22.16 -7.66 4.23
C ASN A 357 -21.05 -8.70 3.98
N LEU A 358 -21.33 -9.97 4.25
CA LEU A 358 -20.46 -11.07 3.77
C LEU A 358 -20.36 -10.98 2.23
N GLY A 359 -19.14 -11.07 1.70
CA GLY A 359 -18.83 -10.75 0.30
C GLY A 359 -18.31 -9.31 0.08
N GLY A 360 -18.27 -8.46 1.12
CA GLY A 360 -17.56 -7.16 1.10
C GLY A 360 -18.39 -5.97 0.62
N ALA A 361 -19.60 -6.19 0.09
CA ALA A 361 -20.53 -5.12 -0.27
C ALA A 361 -20.94 -4.30 0.97
N THR A 362 -20.96 -2.97 0.86
CA THR A 362 -21.45 -2.10 1.94
C THR A 362 -22.91 -2.43 2.25
N THR A 363 -23.26 -2.51 3.54
CA THR A 363 -24.66 -2.76 3.97
C THR A 363 -25.53 -1.54 3.65
N ASP A 364 -26.70 -1.77 3.06
CA ASP A 364 -27.68 -0.74 2.71
C ASP A 364 -29.08 -1.23 3.14
N PRO A 365 -29.79 -0.51 4.03
CA PRO A 365 -29.34 0.66 4.77
C PRO A 365 -28.29 0.33 5.84
N GLN A 366 -27.49 1.32 6.22
CA GLN A 366 -26.59 1.27 7.38
C GLN A 366 -27.40 1.18 8.69
N PRO A 367 -27.10 0.22 9.59
CA PRO A 367 -27.83 0.02 10.83
C PRO A 367 -27.49 1.03 11.93
N ALA A 368 -26.45 1.86 11.76
CA ALA A 368 -26.05 2.89 12.72
C ALA A 368 -25.65 4.20 12.01
N PRO A 369 -26.05 5.37 12.54
CA PRO A 369 -25.67 6.67 11.98
C PRO A 369 -24.19 7.00 12.21
N ASN A 370 -23.67 7.93 11.41
CA ASN A 370 -22.33 8.53 11.52
C ASN A 370 -21.14 7.54 11.46
N ARG A 371 -21.36 6.28 11.04
CA ARG A 371 -20.29 5.39 10.59
C ARG A 371 -19.66 5.96 9.30
N GLY A 372 -18.44 5.55 8.96
CA GLY A 372 -17.71 6.08 7.80
C GLY A 372 -17.07 7.46 8.03
N THR A 373 -16.70 7.77 9.28
CA THR A 373 -16.20 9.08 9.71
C THR A 373 -14.88 8.98 10.49
N THR A 374 -14.10 10.07 10.50
CA THR A 374 -13.05 10.29 11.51
C THR A 374 -13.64 11.11 12.65
N ILE A 375 -13.49 10.60 13.88
CA ILE A 375 -13.95 11.27 15.11
C ILE A 375 -12.79 11.81 15.95
N LYS A 376 -13.07 12.87 16.70
CA LYS A 376 -12.27 13.38 17.82
C LYS A 376 -13.02 13.11 19.12
N VAL A 377 -12.34 12.58 20.12
CA VAL A 377 -12.88 12.32 21.47
C VAL A 377 -12.10 13.12 22.49
N ASP A 378 -12.78 13.98 23.25
CA ASP A 378 -12.15 14.72 24.37
C ASP A 378 -11.81 13.77 25.54
N LYS A 379 -10.59 13.88 26.09
CA LYS A 379 -10.09 13.00 27.17
C LYS A 379 -10.69 13.32 28.54
N ALA A 380 -11.12 14.56 28.78
CA ALA A 380 -11.67 14.98 30.06
C ALA A 380 -13.17 14.69 30.16
N THR A 381 -13.93 14.95 29.08
CA THR A 381 -15.40 14.83 29.08
C THR A 381 -15.92 13.58 28.37
N GLY A 382 -15.11 12.91 27.53
CA GLY A 382 -15.58 11.84 26.65
C GLY A 382 -16.40 12.33 25.45
N THR A 383 -16.51 13.64 25.23
CA THR A 383 -17.34 14.21 24.15
C THR A 383 -16.79 13.81 22.77
N VAL A 384 -17.65 13.17 21.96
CA VAL A 384 -17.36 12.79 20.58
C VAL A 384 -17.76 13.92 19.62
N THR A 385 -16.87 14.26 18.70
CA THR A 385 -17.08 15.24 17.61
C THR A 385 -16.59 14.64 16.29
N TYR A 386 -17.17 15.07 15.17
CA TYR A 386 -16.90 14.51 13.84
C TYR A 386 -16.07 15.48 13.00
N ILE A 387 -15.01 15.00 12.35
CA ILE A 387 -14.08 15.83 11.59
C ILE A 387 -14.35 15.73 10.09
N ALA A 388 -14.51 14.51 9.58
CA ALA A 388 -14.65 14.22 8.17
C ALA A 388 -15.45 12.93 7.95
N GLY A 389 -16.01 12.77 6.74
CA GLY A 389 -16.82 11.61 6.35
C GLY A 389 -16.50 11.08 4.96
N GLY A 390 -17.33 10.18 4.47
CA GLY A 390 -17.10 9.50 3.19
C GLY A 390 -15.92 8.53 3.21
N LEU A 391 -15.62 7.95 4.37
CA LEU A 391 -14.70 6.82 4.53
C LEU A 391 -15.49 5.52 4.53
N ARG A 392 -14.97 4.44 3.95
CA ARG A 392 -15.67 3.14 3.93
C ARG A 392 -15.17 2.22 5.04
N THR A 393 -13.93 1.75 4.88
CA THR A 393 -13.22 0.93 5.87
C THR A 393 -11.85 1.58 6.06
N PRO A 394 -11.79 2.67 6.85
CA PRO A 394 -10.60 3.48 7.05
C PRO A 394 -9.64 2.82 8.04
N HIS A 395 -9.03 1.71 7.61
CA HIS A 395 -8.28 0.76 8.42
C HIS A 395 -7.07 1.39 9.14
N GLY A 396 -6.51 2.44 8.56
CA GLY A 396 -5.39 3.19 9.11
C GLY A 396 -5.74 4.62 9.52
N ILE A 397 -5.15 5.07 10.63
CA ILE A 397 -5.03 6.49 10.99
C ILE A 397 -3.60 6.76 11.46
N GLY A 398 -3.04 7.91 11.09
CA GLY A 398 -1.62 8.22 11.31
C GLY A 398 -1.30 9.71 11.32
N TRP A 399 -0.19 10.06 11.98
CA TRP A 399 0.45 11.37 11.80
C TRP A 399 1.32 11.36 10.54
N GLY A 400 1.22 12.41 9.75
CA GLY A 400 2.05 12.64 8.56
C GLY A 400 2.64 14.05 8.52
N PRO A 401 3.07 14.51 7.32
CA PRO A 401 3.61 15.85 7.10
C PRO A 401 2.80 16.98 7.74
N GLU A 402 3.50 18.04 8.16
CA GLU A 402 2.92 19.21 8.84
C GLU A 402 2.13 18.85 10.11
N SER A 403 2.47 17.72 10.75
CA SER A 403 1.77 17.18 11.92
C SER A 403 0.28 16.85 11.67
N GLY A 404 -0.13 16.74 10.40
CA GLY A 404 -1.51 16.47 9.99
C GLY A 404 -1.94 15.01 10.17
N ILE A 405 -3.26 14.78 10.15
CA ILE A 405 -3.85 13.44 10.23
C ILE A 405 -4.04 12.89 8.82
N PHE A 406 -3.59 11.66 8.60
CA PHE A 406 -3.79 10.90 7.37
C PHE A 406 -4.48 9.56 7.68
N ALA A 407 -5.29 9.07 6.75
CA ALA A 407 -5.99 7.79 6.87
C ALA A 407 -5.85 6.97 5.59
N THR A 408 -5.72 5.65 5.73
CA THR A 408 -5.88 4.69 4.63
C THR A 408 -7.29 4.11 4.65
N ASP A 409 -7.88 3.89 3.48
CA ASP A 409 -9.29 3.47 3.34
C ASP A 409 -9.44 2.45 2.19
N ASN A 410 -10.13 1.34 2.47
CA ASN A 410 -10.16 0.14 1.62
C ASN A 410 -11.27 0.17 0.55
N GLN A 411 -10.97 -0.35 -0.63
CA GLN A 411 -11.85 -0.35 -1.81
C GLN A 411 -13.19 -1.09 -1.61
N GLY A 412 -14.22 -0.63 -2.32
CA GLY A 412 -15.57 -1.19 -2.30
C GLY A 412 -16.60 -0.23 -2.89
N GLY A 413 -17.84 -0.25 -2.39
CA GLY A 413 -18.90 0.67 -2.83
C GLY A 413 -18.43 2.13 -2.80
N TRP A 414 -18.66 2.87 -3.88
CA TRP A 414 -18.21 4.24 -4.17
C TRP A 414 -16.69 4.50 -4.11
N LEU A 415 -15.88 3.52 -3.74
CA LEU A 415 -14.44 3.65 -3.50
C LEU A 415 -13.67 2.68 -4.41
N PRO A 416 -13.29 3.10 -5.62
CA PRO A 416 -12.94 2.18 -6.70
C PRO A 416 -11.62 1.43 -6.51
N ALA A 417 -10.66 2.05 -5.84
CA ALA A 417 -9.42 1.46 -5.35
C ALA A 417 -9.17 1.96 -3.92
N SER A 418 -8.27 1.30 -3.20
CA SER A 418 -7.86 1.77 -1.87
C SER A 418 -7.12 3.11 -1.98
N LYS A 419 -7.13 3.93 -0.92
CA LYS A 419 -6.60 5.30 -0.96
C LYS A 419 -5.90 5.71 0.33
N LEU A 420 -4.99 6.68 0.24
CA LEU A 420 -4.53 7.53 1.34
C LEU A 420 -5.21 8.90 1.22
N VAL A 421 -5.79 9.40 2.31
CA VAL A 421 -6.42 10.73 2.40
C VAL A 421 -5.83 11.55 3.54
N GLN A 422 -5.82 12.88 3.39
CA GLN A 422 -5.53 13.81 4.49
C GLN A 422 -6.83 14.29 5.14
N ILE A 423 -7.00 13.97 6.41
CA ILE A 423 -8.15 14.38 7.21
C ILE A 423 -8.00 15.86 7.60
N LYS A 424 -9.00 16.66 7.25
CA LYS A 424 -9.24 18.04 7.73
C LYS A 424 -10.74 18.16 8.03
N GLN A 425 -11.12 19.18 8.80
CA GLN A 425 -12.52 19.47 9.11
C GLN A 425 -13.36 19.62 7.83
N ASP A 426 -14.60 19.13 7.86
CA ASP A 426 -15.64 19.22 6.83
C ASP A 426 -15.29 18.60 5.47
N ARG A 427 -14.33 17.67 5.44
CA ARG A 427 -13.98 16.90 4.24
C ARG A 427 -14.88 15.68 4.03
N PHE A 428 -15.14 15.38 2.76
CA PHE A 428 -15.85 14.18 2.31
C PHE A 428 -15.02 13.42 1.27
N PHE A 429 -14.88 12.10 1.46
CA PHE A 429 -13.97 11.26 0.65
C PHE A 429 -14.67 10.27 -0.29
N ASN A 430 -15.90 10.57 -0.74
CA ASN A 430 -16.62 9.81 -1.76
C ASN A 430 -16.98 8.36 -1.36
N HIS A 431 -17.46 8.17 -0.12
CA HIS A 431 -18.29 7.02 0.25
C HIS A 431 -19.66 7.54 0.67
N TYR A 432 -20.72 7.14 -0.01
CA TYR A 432 -22.09 7.56 0.32
C TYR A 432 -22.79 6.49 1.15
N THR A 433 -23.53 6.89 2.18
CA THR A 433 -24.37 5.99 2.98
C THR A 433 -25.87 6.28 2.83
N ASN A 434 -26.68 5.27 3.16
CA ASN A 434 -28.12 5.40 3.35
C ASN A 434 -28.45 4.88 4.76
N PRO A 435 -29.00 5.67 5.70
CA PRO A 435 -29.21 7.11 5.60
C PRO A 435 -27.91 7.90 5.33
N THR A 436 -28.09 9.10 4.80
CA THR A 436 -27.01 10.04 4.42
C THR A 436 -26.06 10.34 5.58
N GLY A 437 -24.76 10.25 5.34
CA GLY A 437 -23.73 10.55 6.33
C GLY A 437 -23.56 12.06 6.60
N PRO A 438 -22.94 12.44 7.73
CA PRO A 438 -22.88 13.84 8.18
C PRO A 438 -22.02 14.79 7.33
N PHE A 439 -21.39 14.29 6.25
CA PHE A 439 -20.58 15.08 5.32
C PHE A 439 -20.90 14.77 3.84
N ASP A 440 -21.91 13.97 3.54
CA ASP A 440 -22.23 13.52 2.17
C ASP A 440 -22.73 14.69 1.28
N ASP A 441 -23.06 15.83 1.89
CA ASP A 441 -23.40 17.10 1.24
C ASP A 441 -22.17 17.92 0.80
N ARG A 442 -20.94 17.52 1.19
CA ARG A 442 -19.71 18.28 0.91
C ARG A 442 -19.09 17.90 -0.43
N ALA A 443 -18.29 18.84 -0.96
CA ALA A 443 -17.50 18.59 -2.16
C ALA A 443 -16.50 17.44 -1.95
N ILE A 444 -16.45 16.53 -2.93
CA ILE A 444 -15.54 15.39 -2.94
C ILE A 444 -14.09 15.88 -2.88
N THR A 445 -13.38 15.49 -1.82
CA THR A 445 -11.95 15.72 -1.68
C THR A 445 -11.19 14.61 -2.38
N ALA A 446 -10.30 14.97 -3.32
CA ALA A 446 -9.42 14.02 -3.99
C ALA A 446 -8.49 13.29 -3.00
N PRO A 447 -8.15 12.01 -3.26
CA PRO A 447 -7.18 11.30 -2.44
C PRO A 447 -5.77 11.84 -2.65
N VAL A 448 -4.95 11.72 -1.62
CA VAL A 448 -3.53 12.08 -1.66
C VAL A 448 -2.74 11.05 -2.47
N LEU A 449 -3.04 9.76 -2.24
CA LEU A 449 -2.59 8.66 -3.07
C LEU A 449 -3.79 7.76 -3.38
N TRP A 450 -3.99 7.39 -4.64
CA TRP A 450 -4.60 6.11 -4.96
C TRP A 450 -3.58 4.99 -4.68
N LEU A 451 -4.07 3.86 -4.19
CA LEU A 451 -3.29 2.66 -3.90
C LEU A 451 -3.88 1.52 -4.76
N PRO A 452 -3.38 1.32 -6.01
CA PRO A 452 -4.05 0.47 -6.98
C PRO A 452 -4.25 -0.99 -6.53
N HIS A 453 -5.52 -1.40 -6.59
CA HIS A 453 -5.99 -2.68 -6.06
C HIS A 453 -5.43 -3.86 -6.85
N ASN A 454 -4.97 -4.89 -6.13
CA ASN A 454 -4.19 -6.04 -6.62
C ASN A 454 -2.76 -5.73 -7.14
N GLU A 455 -2.39 -4.47 -7.38
CA GLU A 455 -1.05 -4.11 -7.90
C GLU A 455 -0.04 -3.81 -6.78
N ILE A 456 -0.49 -3.14 -5.71
CA ILE A 456 0.35 -2.68 -4.60
C ILE A 456 -0.33 -2.70 -3.20
N ALA A 457 -1.67 -2.60 -3.12
CA ALA A 457 -2.41 -2.65 -1.85
C ALA A 457 -3.83 -3.16 -2.04
N ASN A 458 -4.34 -3.93 -1.08
CA ASN A 458 -5.69 -4.50 -1.05
C ASN A 458 -6.43 -4.23 0.28
N SER A 459 -5.71 -4.09 1.40
CA SER A 459 -6.24 -3.78 2.74
C SER A 459 -5.20 -2.97 3.55
N PRO A 460 -4.91 -1.71 3.16
CA PRO A 460 -3.79 -0.94 3.71
C PRO A 460 -4.00 -0.47 5.15
N SER A 461 -3.07 -0.81 6.04
CA SER A 461 -3.09 -0.51 7.48
C SER A 461 -2.50 0.87 7.82
N ASN A 462 -2.25 1.15 9.12
CA ASN A 462 -2.01 2.51 9.58
C ASN A 462 -0.78 3.19 8.95
N PRO A 463 -0.94 4.41 8.40
CA PRO A 463 0.19 5.16 7.88
C PRO A 463 1.03 5.72 9.04
N VAL A 464 2.35 5.74 8.88
CA VAL A 464 3.32 6.31 9.83
C VAL A 464 4.39 7.04 9.04
N GLN A 465 4.75 8.26 9.44
CA GLN A 465 5.84 9.00 8.79
C GLN A 465 7.22 8.52 9.27
N LEU A 466 8.12 8.20 8.34
CA LEU A 466 9.52 7.91 8.64
C LEU A 466 10.24 9.19 9.06
N THR A 467 11.02 9.13 10.15
CA THR A 467 11.79 10.27 10.68
C THR A 467 13.28 10.22 10.34
N THR A 468 13.78 9.09 9.86
CA THR A 468 15.21 8.83 9.63
C THR A 468 15.46 8.02 8.35
N GLY A 469 16.74 7.89 7.96
CA GLY A 469 17.16 7.11 6.78
C GLY A 469 16.91 7.82 5.44
N PRO A 470 17.17 7.14 4.30
CA PRO A 470 17.08 7.72 2.96
C PRO A 470 15.65 8.07 2.51
N PHE A 471 14.64 7.69 3.30
CA PHE A 471 13.23 7.94 3.05
C PHE A 471 12.56 8.79 4.14
N ALA A 472 13.36 9.51 4.95
CA ALA A 472 12.83 10.42 5.97
C ALA A 472 11.83 11.42 5.37
N GLY A 473 10.76 11.72 6.10
CA GLY A 473 9.64 12.53 5.67
C GLY A 473 8.56 11.78 4.88
N GLN A 474 8.82 10.58 4.36
CA GLN A 474 7.84 9.78 3.62
C GLN A 474 6.92 8.97 4.55
N MET A 475 5.73 8.63 4.05
CA MET A 475 4.82 7.72 4.74
C MET A 475 5.23 6.26 4.48
N ILE A 476 5.07 5.41 5.49
CA ILE A 476 4.96 3.95 5.31
C ILE A 476 3.59 3.49 5.79
N PHE A 477 3.08 2.44 5.18
CA PHE A 477 1.90 1.69 5.61
C PHE A 477 2.11 0.23 5.24
N GLY A 478 1.32 -0.66 5.83
CA GLY A 478 1.36 -2.09 5.53
C GLY A 478 0.09 -2.52 4.84
N ASP A 479 -0.03 -3.80 4.55
CA ASP A 479 -1.26 -4.36 3.99
C ASP A 479 -1.56 -5.73 4.58
N VAL A 480 -2.84 -6.01 4.89
CA VAL A 480 -3.27 -7.31 5.43
C VAL A 480 -3.43 -8.38 4.36
N THR A 481 -3.82 -8.01 3.13
CA THR A 481 -4.21 -8.96 2.07
C THR A 481 -3.15 -9.07 0.98
N TYR A 482 -2.64 -7.93 0.49
CA TYR A 482 -1.47 -7.88 -0.39
C TYR A 482 -0.20 -8.25 0.39
N GLY A 483 -0.13 -7.82 1.65
CA GLY A 483 0.99 -8.04 2.57
C GLY A 483 2.05 -6.93 2.55
N GLY A 484 3.05 -7.10 3.42
CA GLY A 484 4.30 -6.33 3.37
C GLY A 484 4.16 -4.90 3.85
N LEU A 485 5.10 -4.05 3.41
CA LEU A 485 5.05 -2.59 3.56
C LEU A 485 5.17 -1.88 2.21
N GLN A 486 4.44 -0.79 2.10
CA GLN A 486 4.39 0.17 1.01
C GLN A 486 4.90 1.53 1.52
N ARG A 487 5.42 2.36 0.62
CA ARG A 487 6.03 3.66 0.93
C ARG A 487 5.44 4.76 0.06
N GLY A 488 4.92 5.82 0.66
CA GLY A 488 4.30 6.97 0.01
C GLY A 488 5.19 8.22 0.09
N PHE A 489 5.74 8.65 -1.05
CA PHE A 489 6.30 9.99 -1.20
C PHE A 489 5.16 10.99 -1.43
N LEU A 490 5.09 12.03 -0.60
CA LEU A 490 4.08 13.08 -0.67
C LEU A 490 4.71 14.43 -0.98
N GLU A 491 4.08 15.21 -1.85
CA GLU A 491 4.41 16.60 -2.13
C GLU A 491 3.15 17.47 -2.20
N LYS A 492 3.30 18.79 -2.10
CA LYS A 492 2.20 19.74 -2.32
C LYS A 492 2.24 20.29 -3.73
N VAL A 493 1.09 20.25 -4.41
CA VAL A 493 0.85 20.98 -5.66
C VAL A 493 -0.38 21.85 -5.43
N ASP A 494 -0.25 23.14 -5.72
CA ASP A 494 -1.30 24.16 -5.54
C ASP A 494 -1.96 24.13 -4.13
N GLY A 495 -1.16 23.83 -3.11
CA GLY A 495 -1.53 23.83 -1.69
C GLY A 495 -2.03 22.49 -1.12
N GLU A 496 -2.47 21.56 -1.96
CA GLU A 496 -2.96 20.24 -1.55
C GLU A 496 -1.94 19.12 -1.81
N TYR A 497 -2.07 18.03 -1.05
CA TYR A 497 -1.14 16.91 -1.15
C TYR A 497 -1.50 15.94 -2.29
N GLN A 498 -0.48 15.54 -3.02
CA GLN A 498 -0.49 14.40 -3.94
C GLN A 498 0.88 13.68 -3.90
N GLY A 499 1.14 12.70 -4.75
CA GLY A 499 2.45 12.05 -4.80
C GLY A 499 2.44 10.62 -5.34
N ALA A 500 3.46 9.82 -4.97
CA ALA A 500 3.65 8.46 -5.48
C ALA A 500 3.75 7.41 -4.38
N VAL A 501 3.23 6.20 -4.66
CA VAL A 501 3.44 4.99 -3.86
C VAL A 501 4.44 4.04 -4.54
N PHE A 502 5.30 3.42 -3.72
CA PHE A 502 6.30 2.42 -4.07
C PHE A 502 6.17 1.19 -3.16
N ARG A 503 6.62 0.01 -3.63
CA ARG A 503 6.79 -1.16 -2.75
C ARG A 503 8.02 -0.96 -1.88
N MET A 504 7.94 -1.28 -0.58
CA MET A 504 9.09 -1.19 0.32
C MET A 504 9.65 -2.56 0.71
N THR A 505 8.85 -3.47 1.27
CA THR A 505 9.33 -4.78 1.73
C THR A 505 8.26 -5.86 1.66
N GLN A 506 8.67 -7.10 1.43
CA GLN A 506 7.89 -8.29 1.75
C GLN A 506 8.70 -9.15 2.75
N GLY A 507 8.70 -10.48 2.60
CA GLY A 507 9.39 -11.42 3.48
C GLY A 507 8.74 -11.68 4.86
N LEU A 508 7.75 -10.88 5.26
CA LEU A 508 7.12 -10.93 6.59
C LEU A 508 6.28 -12.21 6.81
N GLU A 509 6.01 -12.55 8.08
CA GLU A 509 5.32 -13.80 8.47
C GLU A 509 3.79 -13.80 8.25
N SER A 510 3.18 -12.63 8.13
CA SER A 510 1.73 -12.40 8.19
C SER A 510 1.31 -11.13 7.43
N GLY A 511 0.00 -10.96 7.18
CA GLY A 511 -0.56 -9.68 6.73
C GLY A 511 -0.35 -8.58 7.79
N VAL A 512 0.04 -7.36 7.39
CA VAL A 512 0.44 -6.30 8.32
C VAL A 512 -0.75 -5.41 8.69
N ASN A 513 -1.24 -5.59 9.91
CA ASN A 513 -2.43 -4.93 10.45
C ASN A 513 -2.12 -3.65 11.24
N ARG A 514 -0.94 -3.62 11.89
CA ARG A 514 -0.46 -2.44 12.63
C ARG A 514 1.03 -2.23 12.45
N ILE A 515 1.42 -0.95 12.45
CA ILE A 515 2.81 -0.48 12.38
C ILE A 515 3.06 0.52 13.48
N SER A 516 4.23 0.43 14.12
CA SER A 516 4.78 1.44 15.00
C SER A 516 6.26 1.66 14.71
N LEU A 517 6.76 2.88 14.91
CA LEU A 517 8.20 3.13 14.99
C LEU A 517 8.64 2.97 16.45
N GLY A 518 9.71 2.21 16.68
CA GLY A 518 10.26 2.01 18.02
C GLY A 518 11.17 3.14 18.48
N PRO A 519 11.42 3.25 19.80
CA PRO A 519 12.43 4.16 20.34
C PRO A 519 13.86 3.78 19.91
N ASP A 520 14.07 2.56 19.40
CA ASP A 520 15.32 2.11 18.76
C ASP A 520 15.38 2.39 17.25
N GLY A 521 14.42 3.14 16.68
CA GLY A 521 14.38 3.52 15.27
C GLY A 521 14.00 2.39 14.30
N ALA A 522 13.66 1.20 14.81
CA ALA A 522 13.17 0.09 14.00
C ALA A 522 11.66 0.23 13.68
N ILE A 523 11.22 -0.36 12.56
CA ILE A 523 9.80 -0.46 12.20
C ILE A 523 9.25 -1.76 12.78
N TYR A 524 8.20 -1.69 13.60
CA TYR A 524 7.53 -2.85 14.23
C TYR A 524 6.25 -3.15 13.46
N THR A 525 6.03 -4.43 13.13
CA THR A 525 4.91 -4.89 12.30
C THR A 525 4.09 -5.94 13.05
N GLY A 526 2.82 -5.65 13.26
CA GLY A 526 1.84 -6.51 13.92
C GLY A 526 0.98 -7.25 12.90
N GLY A 527 0.88 -8.56 13.07
CA GLY A 527 0.25 -9.47 12.12
C GLY A 527 -1.22 -9.76 12.39
N ILE A 528 -2.00 -9.95 11.33
CA ILE A 528 -3.34 -10.54 11.41
C ILE A 528 -3.67 -11.38 10.17
N GLY A 529 -4.69 -12.22 10.31
CA GLY A 529 -5.43 -12.83 9.22
C GLY A 529 -6.67 -13.55 9.73
N ALA A 530 -7.67 -13.71 8.87
CA ALA A 530 -8.87 -14.52 9.08
C ALA A 530 -9.24 -15.25 7.77
N GLY A 531 -10.34 -16.01 7.79
CA GLY A 531 -10.90 -16.65 6.59
C GLY A 531 -11.42 -15.65 5.54
N GLY A 532 -11.71 -16.15 4.34
CA GLY A 532 -12.09 -15.31 3.20
C GLY A 532 -10.86 -14.67 2.56
N ASN A 533 -10.83 -13.33 2.46
CA ASN A 533 -9.75 -12.56 1.84
C ASN A 533 -9.00 -11.61 2.80
N TRP A 534 -9.33 -11.61 4.09
CA TRP A 534 -8.71 -10.71 5.09
C TRP A 534 -7.47 -11.34 5.72
N GLY A 535 -6.45 -11.57 4.91
CA GLY A 535 -5.15 -12.12 5.31
C GLY A 535 -4.27 -12.34 4.08
N GLN A 536 -2.95 -12.43 4.26
CA GLN A 536 -2.03 -12.70 3.15
C GLN A 536 -2.01 -14.21 2.86
N ASN A 537 -2.14 -14.59 1.59
CA ASN A 537 -2.13 -16.00 1.18
C ASN A 537 -0.78 -16.67 1.53
N GLY A 538 -0.82 -17.90 2.04
CA GLY A 538 0.36 -18.68 2.43
C GLY A 538 1.12 -18.12 3.65
N LYS A 539 0.44 -17.42 4.56
CA LYS A 539 1.03 -16.75 5.73
C LYS A 539 0.28 -17.03 7.03
N LEU A 540 0.88 -16.65 8.15
CA LEU A 540 0.26 -16.77 9.48
C LEU A 540 -0.88 -15.75 9.66
N THR A 541 -1.89 -16.15 10.44
CA THR A 541 -3.05 -15.33 10.84
C THR A 541 -2.77 -14.41 12.03
N PHE A 542 -1.52 -14.35 12.47
CA PHE A 542 -0.99 -13.62 13.63
C PHE A 542 0.47 -13.27 13.35
N GLY A 543 1.04 -12.30 14.09
CA GLY A 543 2.46 -11.98 13.93
C GLY A 543 2.95 -10.83 14.80
N LEU A 544 4.25 -10.83 15.11
CA LEU A 544 4.93 -9.68 15.71
C LEU A 544 6.40 -9.73 15.34
N GLN A 545 6.81 -8.82 14.46
CA GLN A 545 8.18 -8.74 13.94
C GLN A 545 8.67 -7.29 13.98
N LYS A 546 9.98 -7.09 13.83
CA LYS A 546 10.55 -5.77 13.53
C LYS A 546 11.60 -5.80 12.42
N LEU A 547 11.75 -4.65 11.77
CA LEU A 547 12.71 -4.34 10.73
C LEU A 547 13.68 -3.29 11.27
N THR A 548 14.88 -3.72 11.66
CA THR A 548 15.93 -2.84 12.19
C THR A 548 16.80 -2.36 11.04
N PRO A 549 17.00 -1.05 10.82
CA PRO A 549 17.94 -0.54 9.82
C PRO A 549 19.35 -1.10 10.05
N ASN A 550 19.97 -1.66 9.02
CA ASN A 550 21.24 -2.41 9.12
C ASN A 550 22.46 -1.70 8.48
N GLY A 551 22.25 -0.51 7.91
CA GLY A 551 23.30 0.28 7.25
C GLY A 551 23.63 -0.11 5.80
N ALA A 552 23.01 -1.17 5.25
CA ALA A 552 23.24 -1.58 3.87
C ALA A 552 22.46 -0.70 2.87
N GLU A 553 23.13 -0.16 1.85
CA GLU A 553 22.45 0.65 0.82
C GLU A 553 21.77 -0.22 -0.26
N ALA A 554 20.44 -0.29 -0.24
CA ALA A 554 19.65 -0.74 -1.39
C ALA A 554 19.68 0.31 -2.52
N PHE A 555 19.61 -0.14 -3.78
CA PHE A 555 19.34 0.75 -4.92
C PHE A 555 17.82 0.80 -5.14
N ASP A 556 17.21 1.95 -4.86
CA ASP A 556 15.76 2.12 -4.82
C ASP A 556 15.36 3.56 -5.22
N ILE A 557 14.10 3.75 -5.58
CA ILE A 557 13.54 5.08 -5.92
C ILE A 557 13.25 5.84 -4.63
N VAL A 558 13.93 6.96 -4.39
CA VAL A 558 13.67 7.86 -3.26
C VAL A 558 12.37 8.61 -3.49
N ALA A 559 12.22 9.30 -4.62
CA ALA A 559 11.08 10.16 -4.89
C ALA A 559 10.68 10.15 -6.37
N MET A 560 9.44 10.51 -6.64
CA MET A 560 8.90 10.82 -7.96
C MET A 560 8.09 12.11 -7.80
N ARG A 561 8.63 13.23 -8.31
CA ARG A 561 8.03 14.56 -8.20
C ARG A 561 7.39 14.96 -9.51
N ALA A 562 6.17 15.50 -9.49
CA ALA A 562 5.58 16.07 -10.69
C ALA A 562 6.30 17.35 -11.11
N ILE A 563 6.45 17.54 -12.41
CA ILE A 563 6.93 18.78 -13.04
C ILE A 563 6.04 19.10 -14.25
N PRO A 564 6.08 20.32 -14.81
CA PRO A 564 5.33 20.65 -16.02
C PRO A 564 5.69 19.68 -17.17
N GLY A 565 4.75 18.82 -17.58
CA GLY A 565 4.92 17.85 -18.68
C GLY A 565 5.73 16.59 -18.35
N GLY A 566 6.00 16.27 -17.09
CA GLY A 566 6.80 15.09 -16.73
C GLY A 566 6.95 14.83 -15.24
N PHE A 567 7.99 14.06 -14.90
CA PHE A 567 8.38 13.78 -13.51
C PHE A 567 9.90 13.88 -13.32
N GLU A 568 10.34 14.34 -12.14
CA GLU A 568 11.71 14.12 -11.66
C GLU A 568 11.73 12.87 -10.76
N LEU A 569 12.52 11.87 -11.14
CA LEU A 569 12.75 10.64 -10.38
C LEU A 569 14.08 10.79 -9.64
N GLU A 570 14.11 10.44 -8.35
CA GLU A 570 15.32 10.46 -7.52
C GLU A 570 15.63 9.06 -6.99
N TYR A 571 16.91 8.69 -6.95
CA TYR A 571 17.40 7.36 -6.61
C TYR A 571 18.46 7.41 -5.51
N THR A 572 18.54 6.35 -4.69
CA THR A 572 19.50 6.30 -3.56
C THR A 572 20.97 6.34 -4.02
N GLN A 573 21.29 5.74 -5.17
CA GLN A 573 22.63 5.59 -5.74
C GLN A 573 22.66 6.06 -7.21
N PRO A 574 23.82 6.50 -7.74
CA PRO A 574 23.96 6.94 -9.13
C PRO A 574 23.61 5.83 -10.14
N LEU A 575 23.01 6.18 -11.28
CA LEU A 575 22.73 5.23 -12.37
C LEU A 575 24.02 4.73 -13.05
N SER A 576 24.02 3.44 -13.43
CA SER A 576 25.09 2.81 -14.20
C SER A 576 25.18 3.34 -15.63
N ALA A 577 26.36 3.26 -16.24
CA ALA A 577 26.55 3.62 -17.65
C ALA A 577 25.64 2.79 -18.59
N GLN A 578 25.34 1.54 -18.23
CA GLN A 578 24.45 0.64 -18.97
C GLN A 578 22.97 1.05 -18.86
N THR A 579 22.56 1.62 -17.73
CA THR A 579 21.21 2.18 -17.55
C THR A 579 21.03 3.47 -18.36
N LEU A 580 22.07 4.32 -18.42
CA LEU A 580 22.05 5.57 -19.19
C LEU A 580 21.99 5.37 -20.72
N GLN A 581 22.48 4.24 -21.23
CA GLN A 581 22.44 3.93 -22.66
C GLN A 581 20.99 3.74 -23.14
N GLY A 582 20.51 4.72 -23.91
CA GLY A 582 19.12 4.75 -24.40
C GLY A 582 18.09 5.02 -23.29
N LEU A 583 18.45 5.78 -22.25
CA LEU A 583 17.68 5.95 -21.00
C LEU A 583 16.17 6.18 -21.18
N ALA A 584 15.73 6.95 -22.18
CA ALA A 584 14.31 7.18 -22.45
C ALA A 584 13.53 5.89 -22.74
N ALA A 585 14.14 4.93 -23.45
CA ALA A 585 13.56 3.62 -23.75
C ALA A 585 13.64 2.62 -22.58
N LYS A 586 14.28 2.99 -21.46
CA LYS A 586 14.28 2.22 -20.20
C LYS A 586 13.06 2.49 -19.32
N TYR A 587 12.30 3.55 -19.62
CA TYR A 587 11.06 3.87 -18.93
C TYR A 587 9.84 3.39 -19.72
N ARG A 588 8.79 2.99 -19.01
CA ARG A 588 7.46 2.73 -19.57
C ARG A 588 6.43 3.42 -18.70
N ALA A 589 5.50 4.15 -19.30
CA ALA A 589 4.46 4.87 -18.58
C ALA A 589 3.07 4.51 -19.11
N THR A 590 2.13 4.26 -18.21
CA THR A 590 0.70 4.22 -18.50
C THR A 590 -0.04 5.15 -17.55
N GLN A 591 -1.24 5.59 -17.91
CA GLN A 591 -2.13 6.29 -16.99
C GLN A 591 -3.57 5.83 -17.14
N TRP A 592 -4.37 6.03 -16.11
CA TRP A 592 -5.82 5.83 -16.09
C TRP A 592 -6.46 6.76 -15.05
N ARG A 593 -7.78 6.90 -15.09
CA ARG A 593 -8.56 7.40 -13.93
C ARG A 593 -9.45 6.28 -13.40
N TYR A 594 -10.03 6.47 -12.23
CA TYR A 594 -11.03 5.54 -11.69
C TYR A 594 -12.45 6.07 -11.87
N GLN A 595 -13.43 5.16 -11.91
CA GLN A 595 -14.85 5.49 -11.79
C GLN A 595 -15.39 4.94 -10.46
N ALA A 596 -15.89 5.82 -9.60
CA ALA A 596 -16.68 5.40 -8.44
C ALA A 596 -18.04 4.85 -8.90
N THR A 597 -18.46 3.71 -8.35
CA THR A 597 -19.76 3.07 -8.61
C THR A 597 -20.32 2.54 -7.28
N PRO A 598 -21.64 2.35 -7.11
CA PRO A 598 -22.18 1.74 -5.88
C PRO A 598 -21.78 0.26 -5.70
N ALA A 599 -21.36 -0.42 -6.78
CA ALA A 599 -20.83 -1.78 -6.72
C ALA A 599 -19.45 -1.84 -6.03
N TYR A 600 -19.00 -3.04 -5.67
CA TYR A 600 -17.74 -3.20 -4.95
C TYR A 600 -16.53 -2.90 -5.86
N GLY A 601 -15.84 -1.80 -5.57
CA GLY A 601 -14.71 -1.31 -6.35
C GLY A 601 -15.18 -0.53 -7.58
N GLY A 602 -14.29 -0.38 -8.56
CA GLY A 602 -14.64 0.28 -9.81
C GLY A 602 -13.55 0.15 -10.87
N PRO A 603 -13.91 0.31 -12.16
CA PRO A 603 -12.99 0.11 -13.26
C PRO A 603 -11.92 1.20 -13.31
N LYS A 604 -10.75 0.83 -13.85
CA LYS A 604 -9.84 1.77 -14.50
C LYS A 604 -10.49 2.22 -15.81
N LEU A 605 -10.63 3.52 -16.02
CA LEU A 605 -11.11 4.13 -17.25
C LEU A 605 -9.99 4.92 -17.94
N ASP A 606 -10.15 5.09 -19.25
CA ASP A 606 -9.24 5.85 -20.12
C ASP A 606 -7.78 5.38 -20.00
N GLN A 607 -7.58 4.07 -19.79
CA GLN A 607 -6.24 3.49 -19.62
C GLN A 607 -5.45 3.59 -20.93
N GLN A 608 -4.39 4.38 -20.93
CA GLN A 608 -3.56 4.67 -22.10
C GLN A 608 -2.07 4.54 -21.79
N THR A 609 -1.29 4.08 -22.77
CA THR A 609 0.19 4.15 -22.74
C THR A 609 0.63 5.57 -23.07
N LEU A 610 1.59 6.10 -22.31
CA LEU A 610 2.18 7.41 -22.53
C LEU A 610 3.54 7.28 -23.24
N THR A 611 3.81 8.15 -24.21
CA THR A 611 5.12 8.21 -24.87
C THR A 611 6.12 8.96 -24.00
N VAL A 612 7.23 8.29 -23.65
CA VAL A 612 8.41 8.93 -23.06
C VAL A 612 9.12 9.73 -24.15
N GLN A 613 9.07 11.06 -24.05
CA GLN A 613 9.70 11.97 -25.01
C GLN A 613 11.20 12.09 -24.76
N SER A 614 11.61 12.14 -23.50
CA SER A 614 13.01 12.16 -23.08
C SER A 614 13.15 11.64 -21.65
N ALA A 615 14.37 11.21 -21.32
CA ALA A 615 14.81 10.97 -19.95
C ALA A 615 16.23 11.53 -19.80
N THR A 616 16.41 12.54 -18.97
CA THR A 616 17.65 13.31 -18.83
C THR A 616 18.20 13.17 -17.41
N PRO A 617 19.40 12.59 -17.23
CA PRO A 617 19.99 12.42 -15.90
C PRO A 617 20.57 13.73 -15.36
N SER A 618 20.63 13.85 -14.03
CA SER A 618 21.45 14.85 -13.34
C SER A 618 22.94 14.56 -13.49
N ALA A 619 23.79 15.55 -13.20
CA ALA A 619 25.26 15.41 -13.27
C ALA A 619 25.82 14.34 -12.31
N ASP A 620 25.21 14.17 -11.13
CA ASP A 620 25.54 13.11 -10.16
C ASP A 620 24.85 11.77 -10.48
N ARG A 621 24.00 11.73 -11.53
CA ARG A 621 23.19 10.59 -11.97
C ARG A 621 22.28 10.01 -10.89
N LYS A 622 21.97 10.73 -9.81
CA LYS A 622 20.97 10.31 -8.80
C LYS A 622 19.55 10.75 -9.13
N LYS A 623 19.36 11.67 -10.09
CA LYS A 623 18.04 12.11 -10.56
C LYS A 623 17.89 11.89 -12.07
N VAL A 624 16.65 11.71 -12.52
CA VAL A 624 16.29 11.68 -13.95
C VAL A 624 15.00 12.47 -14.16
N THR A 625 15.05 13.46 -15.05
CA THR A 625 13.88 14.18 -15.56
C THR A 625 13.27 13.39 -16.72
N VAL A 626 12.07 12.84 -16.54
CA VAL A 626 11.34 12.04 -17.54
C VAL A 626 10.16 12.84 -18.08
N MET A 627 10.19 13.18 -19.37
CA MET A 627 9.14 13.96 -20.05
C MET A 627 8.13 13.04 -20.74
N LEU A 628 6.83 13.31 -20.58
CA LEU A 628 5.73 12.44 -21.00
C LEU A 628 4.68 13.21 -21.80
N SER A 629 4.38 12.76 -23.03
CA SER A 629 3.29 13.35 -23.81
C SER A 629 1.93 12.82 -23.36
N GLY A 630 0.95 13.70 -23.19
CA GLY A 630 -0.45 13.31 -22.96
C GLY A 630 -0.85 13.04 -21.51
N LEU A 631 -0.05 13.50 -20.54
CA LEU A 631 -0.42 13.56 -19.12
C LEU A 631 -1.75 14.29 -18.92
N ARG A 632 -2.54 13.86 -17.92
CA ARG A 632 -3.83 14.48 -17.56
C ARG A 632 -3.99 14.61 -16.05
N ASN A 633 -4.61 15.69 -15.62
CA ASN A 633 -5.06 15.88 -14.23
C ASN A 633 -6.14 14.84 -13.86
N GLY A 634 -6.27 14.53 -12.57
CA GLY A 634 -7.21 13.51 -12.04
C GLY A 634 -6.91 12.06 -12.43
N HIS A 635 -5.65 11.73 -12.80
CA HIS A 635 -5.25 10.39 -13.23
C HIS A 635 -4.19 9.78 -12.31
N VAL A 636 -4.13 8.45 -12.24
CA VAL A 636 -2.95 7.71 -11.76
C VAL A 636 -2.03 7.50 -12.94
N VAL A 637 -0.73 7.79 -12.77
CA VAL A 637 0.33 7.51 -13.73
C VAL A 637 1.21 6.41 -13.14
N HIS A 638 1.23 5.24 -13.77
CA HIS A 638 2.14 4.16 -13.44
C HIS A 638 3.39 4.28 -14.30
N LEU A 639 4.51 4.64 -13.68
CA LEU A 639 5.84 4.67 -14.30
C LEU A 639 6.64 3.45 -13.85
N ARG A 640 7.10 2.65 -14.82
CA ARG A 640 8.04 1.53 -14.62
C ARG A 640 9.42 1.90 -15.13
N SER A 641 10.44 1.35 -14.46
CA SER A 641 11.86 1.37 -14.85
C SER A 641 12.37 -0.08 -15.03
N PRO A 642 11.85 -0.87 -16.00
CA PRO A 642 12.00 -2.33 -15.98
C PRO A 642 13.45 -2.81 -16.12
N ARG A 643 13.71 -4.02 -15.62
CA ARG A 643 15.04 -4.61 -15.59
C ARG A 643 15.55 -4.96 -17.01
N PRO A 644 16.86 -4.84 -17.28
CA PRO A 644 17.92 -4.40 -16.36
C PRO A 644 17.96 -2.88 -16.17
N PHE A 645 17.87 -2.47 -14.90
CA PHE A 645 18.00 -1.09 -14.43
C PHE A 645 18.87 -1.13 -13.16
N THR A 646 20.07 -0.54 -13.22
CA THR A 646 21.13 -0.76 -12.21
C THR A 646 21.85 0.52 -11.78
N SER A 647 22.32 0.51 -10.53
CA SER A 647 23.24 1.52 -10.01
C SER A 647 24.65 1.33 -10.55
N GLU A 648 25.48 2.37 -10.47
CA GLU A 648 26.92 2.34 -10.71
C GLU A 648 27.65 1.24 -9.90
N SER A 649 27.15 0.95 -8.68
CA SER A 649 27.61 -0.15 -7.83
C SER A 649 27.15 -1.55 -8.28
N GLY A 650 26.49 -1.67 -9.43
CA GLY A 650 26.03 -2.93 -10.02
C GLY A 650 24.75 -3.52 -9.39
N LYS A 651 24.13 -2.84 -8.43
CA LYS A 651 22.91 -3.31 -7.76
C LYS A 651 21.70 -3.11 -8.68
N SER A 652 20.84 -4.11 -8.79
CA SER A 652 19.54 -4.00 -9.47
C SER A 652 18.57 -3.15 -8.67
N LEU A 653 17.68 -2.42 -9.36
CA LEU A 653 16.64 -1.62 -8.73
C LEU A 653 15.65 -2.51 -7.95
N TRP A 654 15.44 -2.18 -6.68
CA TRP A 654 14.67 -3.01 -5.73
C TRP A 654 13.21 -3.15 -6.13
N SER A 655 12.49 -2.03 -6.28
CA SER A 655 11.19 -1.97 -6.96
C SER A 655 11.30 -1.04 -8.17
N THR A 656 10.90 -1.52 -9.36
CA THR A 656 10.98 -0.73 -10.61
C THR A 656 9.76 0.15 -10.84
N GLU A 657 8.71 -0.04 -10.05
CA GLU A 657 7.35 0.45 -10.29
C GLU A 657 6.96 1.55 -9.30
N ALA A 658 6.36 2.62 -9.82
CA ALA A 658 5.88 3.77 -9.08
C ALA A 658 4.50 4.22 -9.60
N TRP A 659 3.52 4.38 -8.71
CA TRP A 659 2.18 4.84 -9.05
C TRP A 659 1.96 6.24 -8.49
N TYR A 660 2.04 7.25 -9.36
CA TYR A 660 1.84 8.65 -9.01
C TYR A 660 0.37 9.04 -9.16
N THR A 661 -0.22 9.67 -8.14
CA THR A 661 -1.58 10.24 -8.17
C THR A 661 -1.50 11.69 -8.62
N LEU A 662 -1.77 11.94 -9.90
CA LEU A 662 -1.67 13.25 -10.54
C LEU A 662 -3.03 13.96 -10.47
N ASN A 663 -3.37 14.50 -9.30
CA ASN A 663 -4.58 15.31 -9.13
C ASN A 663 -4.47 16.58 -9.99
N VAL A 664 -3.34 17.30 -9.88
CA VAL A 664 -3.03 18.50 -10.67
C VAL A 664 -1.57 18.47 -11.13
N MET A 665 -1.32 18.82 -12.39
CA MET A 665 0.03 19.07 -12.91
C MET A 665 0.56 20.44 -12.44
N PRO A 666 1.77 20.52 -11.84
CA PRO A 666 2.37 21.78 -11.42
C PRO A 666 2.39 22.83 -12.54
N GLY A 667 1.97 24.05 -12.22
CA GLY A 667 1.92 25.16 -13.18
C GLY A 667 0.73 25.11 -14.16
N THR A 668 -0.21 24.17 -14.02
CA THR A 668 -1.45 24.16 -14.81
C THR A 668 -2.62 24.92 -14.17
N VAL A 669 -2.45 25.43 -12.95
CA VAL A 669 -3.37 26.35 -12.26
C VAL A 669 -2.60 27.60 -11.82
N ALA A 670 -3.28 28.75 -11.78
CA ALA A 670 -2.70 30.00 -11.31
C ALA A 670 -2.78 30.07 -9.77
N ARG A 671 -1.62 30.21 -9.10
CA ARG A 671 -1.51 30.24 -7.63
C ARG A 671 -1.46 31.68 -7.12
N THR A 672 -2.26 32.02 -6.12
CA THR A 672 -2.32 33.39 -5.56
C THR A 672 -1.98 33.42 -4.08
N GLY A 673 -1.02 34.26 -3.69
CA GLY A 673 -0.63 34.46 -2.29
C GLY A 673 0.64 35.30 -2.17
N ARG A 674 1.33 35.21 -1.03
CA ARG A 674 2.57 35.96 -0.79
C ARG A 674 3.76 35.28 -1.48
N ILE A 675 4.59 36.07 -2.18
CA ILE A 675 5.95 35.66 -2.53
C ILE A 675 6.88 36.15 -1.43
N THR A 676 7.67 35.26 -0.81
CA THR A 676 8.63 35.63 0.25
C THR A 676 10.06 35.29 -0.15
N GLY A 677 11.04 36.02 0.41
CA GLY A 677 12.45 35.85 0.09
C GLY A 677 13.38 36.25 1.23
N LEU A 678 14.33 37.15 0.96
CA LEU A 678 15.37 37.57 1.91
C LEU A 678 14.79 37.94 3.29
N ALA A 679 15.38 37.38 4.35
CA ALA A 679 14.94 37.54 5.74
C ALA A 679 13.44 37.20 6.01
N GLY A 680 12.81 36.38 5.18
CA GLY A 680 11.40 36.00 5.30
C GLY A 680 10.41 37.10 4.91
N LYS A 681 10.89 38.19 4.29
CA LYS A 681 10.07 39.34 3.88
C LYS A 681 9.40 39.10 2.52
N CYS A 682 8.36 39.90 2.25
CA CYS A 682 7.48 39.76 1.10
C CYS A 682 7.91 40.63 -0.08
N VAL A 683 7.62 40.15 -1.30
CA VAL A 683 7.56 40.99 -2.50
C VAL A 683 6.32 41.90 -2.40
N ASP A 684 6.54 43.19 -2.50
CA ASP A 684 5.59 44.24 -2.12
C ASP A 684 5.51 45.33 -3.20
N ILE A 685 4.31 45.83 -3.46
CA ILE A 685 4.05 46.97 -4.35
C ILE A 685 4.06 48.25 -3.53
N ASP A 686 4.96 49.18 -3.84
CA ASP A 686 5.20 50.34 -3.01
C ASP A 686 3.95 51.21 -2.81
N ASN A 687 3.62 51.47 -1.54
CA ASN A 687 2.40 52.14 -1.08
C ASN A 687 1.08 51.57 -1.66
N ALA A 688 1.06 50.30 -2.08
CA ALA A 688 -0.03 49.66 -2.82
C ALA A 688 -0.43 50.41 -4.12
N GLY A 689 0.51 51.15 -4.72
CA GLY A 689 0.28 51.95 -5.91
C GLY A 689 -0.14 51.11 -7.13
N THR A 690 -1.18 51.56 -7.84
CA THR A 690 -1.74 50.88 -9.01
C THR A 690 -1.34 51.57 -10.34
N ALA A 691 -0.33 52.43 -10.32
CA ALA A 691 0.17 53.10 -11.52
C ALA A 691 1.15 52.22 -12.30
N ASP A 692 1.25 52.44 -13.61
CA ASP A 692 2.34 51.86 -14.40
C ASP A 692 3.66 52.53 -14.02
N GLY A 693 4.64 51.72 -13.63
CA GLY A 693 5.92 52.17 -13.08
C GLY A 693 5.99 52.22 -11.55
N THR A 694 4.94 51.80 -10.82
CA THR A 694 5.05 51.69 -9.34
C THR A 694 6.15 50.67 -8.98
N LYS A 695 7.08 51.09 -8.12
CA LYS A 695 8.23 50.31 -7.65
C LYS A 695 7.80 49.01 -6.98
N VAL A 696 8.46 47.90 -7.31
CA VAL A 696 8.37 46.64 -6.54
C VAL A 696 9.56 46.54 -5.59
N GLN A 697 9.29 46.15 -4.35
CA GLN A 697 10.23 46.21 -3.23
C GLN A 697 10.16 44.97 -2.32
N LEU A 698 11.13 44.85 -1.41
CA LEU A 698 11.06 43.97 -0.26
C LEU A 698 10.41 44.72 0.92
N TRP A 699 9.40 44.12 1.56
CA TRP A 699 8.73 44.69 2.73
C TRP A 699 8.31 43.61 3.75
N THR A 700 8.28 43.98 5.03
CA THR A 700 7.78 43.12 6.12
C THR A 700 6.36 42.63 5.81
N CYS A 701 6.13 41.32 5.90
CA CYS A 701 4.88 40.71 5.44
C CYS A 701 3.66 41.16 6.26
N ASN A 702 2.85 42.06 5.68
CA ASN A 702 1.66 42.67 6.27
C ASN A 702 0.34 42.04 5.76
N GLY A 703 0.37 41.32 4.63
CA GLY A 703 -0.78 40.60 4.08
C GLY A 703 -1.78 41.44 3.28
N THR A 704 -1.53 42.74 3.10
CA THR A 704 -2.31 43.62 2.21
C THR A 704 -2.25 43.15 0.76
N ALA A 705 -3.17 43.65 -0.08
CA ALA A 705 -3.23 43.29 -1.51
C ALA A 705 -1.93 43.63 -2.30
N ALA A 706 -1.11 44.56 -1.80
CA ALA A 706 0.22 44.86 -2.36
C ALA A 706 1.21 43.69 -2.28
N GLN A 707 0.92 42.68 -1.45
CA GLN A 707 1.73 41.48 -1.24
C GLN A 707 1.04 40.19 -1.73
N GLN A 708 -0.11 40.30 -2.41
CA GLN A 708 -0.86 39.16 -2.93
C GLN A 708 -0.62 39.03 -4.43
N TRP A 709 0.26 38.10 -4.80
CA TRP A 709 0.71 37.85 -6.16
C TRP A 709 0.12 36.56 -6.72
N THR A 710 -0.44 36.63 -7.93
CA THR A 710 -0.87 35.49 -8.74
C THR A 710 0.26 35.07 -9.69
N VAL A 711 0.91 33.94 -9.41
CA VAL A 711 1.78 33.24 -10.36
C VAL A 711 0.87 32.54 -11.37
N SER A 712 0.84 33.05 -12.60
CA SER A 712 -0.12 32.67 -13.63
C SER A 712 0.44 31.59 -14.57
N THR A 713 -0.46 30.81 -15.16
CA THR A 713 -0.12 29.69 -16.07
C THR A 713 0.47 30.14 -17.42
N ASP A 714 0.34 31.44 -17.74
CA ASP A 714 0.91 32.08 -18.92
C ASP A 714 2.34 32.62 -18.69
N GLY A 715 2.98 32.26 -17.57
CA GLY A 715 4.33 32.71 -17.20
C GLY A 715 4.40 34.12 -16.60
N THR A 716 3.27 34.82 -16.43
CA THR A 716 3.25 36.13 -15.77
C THR A 716 3.09 36.01 -14.25
N VAL A 717 3.68 36.95 -13.51
CA VAL A 717 3.49 37.12 -12.07
C VAL A 717 2.73 38.42 -11.87
N ARG A 718 1.54 38.37 -11.27
CA ARG A 718 0.56 39.48 -11.29
C ARG A 718 0.14 39.92 -9.90
N ALA A 719 -0.10 41.21 -9.67
CA ALA A 719 -0.75 41.72 -8.47
C ALA A 719 -1.47 43.04 -8.78
N LEU A 720 -2.51 43.38 -8.01
CA LEU A 720 -3.37 44.56 -8.24
C LEU A 720 -3.88 44.73 -9.69
N GLY A 721 -4.09 43.60 -10.40
CA GLY A 721 -4.54 43.58 -11.81
C GLY A 721 -3.44 43.84 -12.86
N LYS A 722 -2.18 43.96 -12.46
CA LYS A 722 -1.02 44.27 -13.31
C LYS A 722 0.10 43.23 -13.14
N CYS A 723 1.12 43.29 -13.97
CA CYS A 723 2.21 42.33 -14.06
C CYS A 723 3.50 42.86 -13.41
N LEU A 724 4.31 41.96 -12.82
CA LEU A 724 5.70 42.18 -12.45
C LEU A 724 6.53 42.32 -13.73
N ASP A 725 7.10 43.49 -13.95
CA ASP A 725 7.69 43.93 -15.21
C ASP A 725 9.15 44.39 -14.97
N VAL A 726 10.07 43.97 -15.82
CA VAL A 726 11.44 44.52 -15.83
C VAL A 726 11.42 45.85 -16.57
N SER A 727 11.76 46.96 -15.90
CA SER A 727 11.48 48.30 -16.41
C SER A 727 12.11 48.59 -17.78
N GLY A 728 11.30 49.15 -18.69
CA GLY A 728 11.63 49.36 -20.11
C GLY A 728 11.90 48.05 -20.89
N GLY A 729 11.65 46.89 -20.29
CA GLY A 729 12.17 45.60 -20.74
C GLY A 729 13.69 45.55 -20.82
N GLY A 730 14.41 46.29 -19.96
CA GLY A 730 15.87 46.30 -19.93
C GLY A 730 16.47 44.91 -19.59
N THR A 731 17.74 44.72 -19.92
CA THR A 731 18.42 43.42 -19.77
C THR A 731 19.69 43.48 -18.93
N ALA A 732 20.10 44.65 -18.44
CA ALA A 732 21.33 44.83 -17.65
C ALA A 732 21.10 44.50 -16.16
N ASN A 733 22.17 44.09 -15.47
CA ASN A 733 22.22 44.06 -14.01
C ASN A 733 21.83 45.43 -13.44
N GLY A 734 20.97 45.45 -12.41
CA GLY A 734 20.48 46.70 -11.81
C GLY A 734 19.24 47.29 -12.49
N THR A 735 18.70 46.67 -13.55
CA THR A 735 17.42 47.12 -14.12
C THR A 735 16.30 46.81 -13.12
N VAL A 736 15.67 47.86 -12.57
CA VAL A 736 14.62 47.73 -11.55
C VAL A 736 13.38 47.01 -12.08
N THR A 737 12.66 46.35 -11.17
CA THR A 737 11.34 45.78 -11.44
C THR A 737 10.24 46.71 -10.94
N GLN A 738 9.14 46.71 -11.67
CA GLN A 738 8.01 47.62 -11.52
C GLN A 738 6.69 46.87 -11.70
N LEU A 739 5.59 47.48 -11.27
CA LEU A 739 4.26 47.09 -11.65
C LEU A 739 3.91 47.73 -13.01
N TRP A 740 3.43 46.94 -13.97
CA TRP A 740 3.04 47.43 -15.30
C TRP A 740 1.84 46.69 -15.88
N THR A 741 1.03 47.37 -16.69
CA THR A 741 -0.09 46.79 -17.44
C THR A 741 0.36 45.55 -18.22
N CYS A 742 -0.33 44.42 -18.01
CA CYS A 742 0.06 43.17 -18.64
C CYS A 742 0.01 43.28 -20.17
N ASN A 743 1.16 43.15 -20.83
CA ASN A 743 1.39 43.44 -22.25
C ASN A 743 1.93 42.22 -23.04
N GLY A 744 2.12 41.08 -22.38
CA GLY A 744 2.54 39.82 -23.01
C GLY A 744 4.01 39.77 -23.45
N THR A 745 4.80 40.82 -23.23
CA THR A 745 6.21 40.83 -23.60
C THR A 745 7.06 40.00 -22.63
N GLY A 746 8.23 39.54 -23.10
CA GLY A 746 9.17 38.77 -22.27
C GLY A 746 9.71 39.53 -21.03
N ALA A 747 9.48 40.85 -20.91
CA ALA A 747 9.78 41.63 -19.72
C ALA A 747 8.89 41.27 -18.51
N GLN A 748 7.73 40.65 -18.76
CA GLN A 748 6.73 40.25 -17.76
C GLN A 748 6.67 38.72 -17.56
N GLN A 749 7.53 37.99 -18.26
CA GLN A 749 7.58 36.54 -18.30
C GLN A 749 8.66 36.03 -17.35
N TRP A 750 8.27 35.20 -16.38
CA TRP A 750 9.11 34.74 -15.28
C TRP A 750 9.03 33.22 -15.12
N VAL A 751 10.19 32.57 -15.11
CA VAL A 751 10.32 31.13 -15.02
C VAL A 751 10.97 30.78 -13.68
N ALA A 752 10.20 30.16 -12.80
CA ALA A 752 10.72 29.59 -11.56
C ALA A 752 11.75 28.49 -11.87
N GLN A 753 12.89 28.51 -11.18
CA GLN A 753 13.98 27.58 -11.37
C GLN A 753 14.03 26.55 -10.22
N PRO A 754 14.61 25.34 -10.44
CA PRO A 754 14.74 24.31 -9.39
C PRO A 754 15.59 24.72 -8.17
N ASP A 755 16.34 25.82 -8.26
CA ASP A 755 17.13 26.38 -7.16
C ASP A 755 16.35 27.43 -6.33
N ASN A 756 15.04 27.58 -6.55
CA ASN A 756 14.16 28.62 -6.02
C ASN A 756 14.49 30.06 -6.47
N SER A 757 15.22 30.25 -7.58
CA SER A 757 15.32 31.56 -8.23
C SER A 757 14.18 31.81 -9.21
N LEU A 758 13.84 33.08 -9.46
CA LEU A 758 12.80 33.48 -10.41
C LEU A 758 13.46 34.23 -11.58
N ARG A 759 13.56 33.57 -12.74
CA ARG A 759 14.34 34.04 -13.89
C ARG A 759 13.45 34.71 -14.94
N ASN A 760 13.73 35.96 -15.31
CA ASN A 760 13.03 36.64 -16.39
C ASN A 760 13.40 36.05 -17.77
N ALA A 761 12.41 35.83 -18.63
CA ALA A 761 12.59 35.16 -19.92
C ALA A 761 13.30 36.03 -20.97
N LYS A 762 13.15 37.37 -20.94
CA LYS A 762 13.80 38.28 -21.91
C LYS A 762 15.26 38.56 -21.57
N SER A 763 15.56 38.86 -20.31
CA SER A 763 16.92 39.21 -19.87
C SER A 763 17.78 37.99 -19.53
N GLY A 764 17.16 36.85 -19.24
CA GLY A 764 17.84 35.65 -18.76
C GLY A 764 18.40 35.78 -17.33
N ARG A 765 18.05 36.86 -16.62
CA ARG A 765 18.51 37.24 -15.28
C ARG A 765 17.46 36.95 -14.21
N CYS A 766 17.89 36.87 -12.95
CA CYS A 766 17.05 36.51 -11.82
C CYS A 766 16.54 37.75 -11.06
N LEU A 767 15.33 37.63 -10.48
CA LEU A 767 14.80 38.60 -9.53
C LEU A 767 15.67 38.62 -8.26
N ASP A 768 16.15 39.80 -7.89
CA ASP A 768 17.19 39.99 -6.88
C ASP A 768 16.81 41.17 -5.94
N VAL A 769 17.05 41.01 -4.63
CA VAL A 769 16.93 42.12 -3.67
C VAL A 769 18.22 42.96 -3.71
N ALA A 770 18.09 44.23 -4.11
CA ALA A 770 19.22 45.10 -4.38
C ALA A 770 20.22 45.18 -3.19
N GLY A 771 21.48 44.86 -3.48
CA GLY A 771 22.58 44.90 -2.51
C GLY A 771 22.49 43.85 -1.39
N ASN A 772 21.64 42.82 -1.51
CA ASN A 772 21.37 41.85 -0.44
C ASN A 772 20.90 42.53 0.88
N ASN A 773 20.17 43.66 0.75
CA ASN A 773 19.70 44.45 1.87
C ASN A 773 18.29 44.01 2.32
N SER A 774 18.14 43.64 3.59
CA SER A 774 16.86 43.20 4.17
C SER A 774 16.02 44.34 4.78
N ALA A 775 16.43 45.60 4.62
CA ALA A 775 15.65 46.77 5.02
C ALA A 775 14.32 46.87 4.24
N ASP A 776 13.27 47.34 4.90
CA ASP A 776 11.98 47.61 4.25
C ASP A 776 12.11 48.76 3.24
N GLY A 777 11.50 48.60 2.08
CA GLY A 777 11.53 49.56 0.98
C GLY A 777 12.66 49.34 -0.04
N THR A 778 13.54 48.36 0.21
CA THR A 778 14.63 47.98 -0.70
C THR A 778 14.05 47.52 -2.05
N VAL A 779 14.49 48.13 -3.14
CA VAL A 779 13.98 47.84 -4.50
C VAL A 779 14.36 46.43 -4.96
N LEU A 780 13.47 45.79 -5.72
CA LEU A 780 13.79 44.57 -6.46
C LEU A 780 14.21 44.91 -7.90
N HIS A 781 15.27 44.27 -8.36
CA HIS A 781 15.83 44.46 -9.70
C HIS A 781 16.15 43.10 -10.36
N ILE A 782 16.62 43.09 -11.60
CA ILE A 782 17.24 41.91 -12.19
C ILE A 782 18.77 41.93 -12.04
N TRP A 783 19.33 40.76 -11.72
CA TRP A 783 20.77 40.52 -11.67
C TRP A 783 21.11 39.14 -12.26
N ASP A 784 22.36 38.92 -12.65
CA ASP A 784 22.85 37.59 -13.04
C ASP A 784 22.49 36.54 -11.97
N CYS A 785 22.08 35.35 -12.39
CA CYS A 785 21.65 34.29 -11.49
C CYS A 785 22.87 33.68 -10.78
N LEU A 786 23.13 34.12 -9.55
CA LEU A 786 24.34 33.79 -8.76
C LEU A 786 24.11 32.71 -7.69
N ASN A 787 22.90 32.12 -7.61
CA ASN A 787 22.53 31.10 -6.62
C ASN A 787 22.65 31.59 -5.15
N VAL A 788 22.49 32.90 -4.93
CA VAL A 788 22.64 33.59 -3.62
C VAL A 788 21.30 33.86 -2.92
N GLY A 789 21.33 34.08 -1.61
CA GLY A 789 20.14 34.20 -0.75
C GLY A 789 19.15 35.31 -1.12
N ASN A 790 19.63 36.45 -1.64
CA ASN A 790 18.78 37.55 -2.11
C ASN A 790 18.10 37.30 -3.47
N GLN A 791 18.33 36.13 -4.08
CA GLN A 791 17.68 35.67 -5.30
C GLN A 791 16.74 34.49 -5.06
N LYS A 792 16.49 34.11 -3.79
CA LYS A 792 15.67 32.94 -3.42
C LYS A 792 14.27 33.37 -3.02
N TRP A 793 13.29 32.75 -3.67
CA TRP A 793 11.88 33.12 -3.57
C TRP A 793 11.02 31.88 -3.33
N VAL A 794 10.23 31.92 -2.25
CA VAL A 794 9.11 31.00 -2.04
C VAL A 794 7.90 31.62 -2.73
N LEU A 795 7.41 30.95 -3.77
CA LEU A 795 6.18 31.32 -4.48
C LEU A 795 4.95 30.77 -3.72
N PRO A 796 3.77 31.41 -3.86
CA PRO A 796 2.51 30.90 -3.30
C PRO A 796 2.07 29.59 -3.96
#